data_AF-A0AA39MKG7-F1
#
_entry.id   AF-A0AA39MKG7-F1
#
_cell.length_a   1.000
_cell.length_b   1.000
_cell.length_c   1.000
_cell.angle_alpha   90.00
_cell.angle_beta   90.00
_cell.angle_gamma   90.00
#
_symmetry.space_group_name_H-M   'P 1'
#
loop_
_entity.id
_entity.type
_entity.pdbx_description
1 polymer ?
#
loop_
_entity_poly.entity_id
_entity_poly.type
_entity_poly.pdbx_seq_one_letter_code
_entity_poly.pdbx_strand_id
1 'polypeptide(L)'
;MKTTIVDGPSLQLKNNGIIPDDTCSLINDLIAEDGVNPERVLSVLNRMANHLGVPVEGSVSDWSTKWIVLEGGAAAKMQVVQCIKNAKGLTISGDGTTHKNNNLESHHATIIDENNHKTQFFLGIQMAVNHTSETQLERWVDLVDDLYSIYKHSPHCQSGEDARDFWITVTGMHTDHAEDQKKLFWLLQTWKQRCEREKRGEETILKSTPHELLDILFKVSQEAIINAGGMASWENLSQNQRKTHHDEAFHRFAFELGEAEFTKLDDSQKKNIDLLIWAGCCMHKEMNAFKGGCTHMSRWWEENGISGPIKMYNQDNAAAADLGAGTAAAKCAEDCTQGGAIKVSSLAGAVFRHKDRKRGQQDTLRYFWDLEMGFTLCFPDTSNTRFQSHAEACAIIITYLDLILQFLSYVEQNKASQMLNHMERNVKHGCEDNATQHEFAVITIYYQAIGVPYMHEIRGPLRSETNMLKLGPLHEKVKSHLCKIIANPNLLLSPDMSYETGSLDGKLWEMPEAIYAILQCKPQLPHLSPLLVSFCTGALETWERFTSKFLAGGAIDTATTEQIESAWMESTNDLNEGAFGNWQQAARIRPNMSLNYFNALQMYKKNGASSYLKSLTSEERRELRKLIREQDSSGNNCAIKHTMAQHMKDVASQNADKDRTRAARIARAEEAVDGCDPYQTSQALEEAYKIRRGANGYLTVAALDLQLDWHIKNGKNGSGLEIPKAKSGAKGRGDRESRYRHLQAAISKYEAAGNLAVEAEHAGAETGVESSQEEIIDVDVEGQDDSEDEFYSR
;
A
#
# COMPACT_ATOMS: atom_id res chain seq x y z
N MET A 1 15.24 33.07 -70.46
CA MET A 1 14.19 32.56 -69.57
C MET A 1 14.79 32.45 -68.18
N LYS A 2 14.44 33.36 -67.26
CA LYS A 2 14.76 33.20 -65.83
C LYS A 2 13.74 32.20 -65.28
N THR A 3 14.19 30.99 -64.98
CA THR A 3 13.41 29.99 -64.29
C THR A 3 13.20 30.52 -62.87
N THR A 4 12.00 31.00 -62.57
CA THR A 4 11.56 31.27 -61.21
C THR A 4 11.50 29.92 -60.51
N ILE A 5 12.53 29.60 -59.72
CA ILE A 5 12.48 28.49 -58.77
C ILE A 5 11.43 28.93 -57.75
N VAL A 6 10.25 28.31 -57.82
CA VAL A 6 9.29 28.37 -56.73
C VAL A 6 9.90 27.48 -55.65
N ASP A 7 10.42 28.07 -54.58
CA ASP A 7 10.88 27.33 -53.42
C ASP A 7 9.73 26.43 -52.94
N GLY A 8 9.93 25.11 -53.04
CA GLY A 8 8.98 24.14 -52.49
C GLY A 8 8.93 24.27 -50.97
N PRO A 9 7.84 23.82 -50.32
CA PRO A 9 7.75 23.86 -48.87
C PRO A 9 8.89 23.05 -48.23
N SER A 10 9.63 23.65 -47.30
CA SER A 10 10.63 22.98 -46.46
C SER A 10 10.16 22.89 -45.00
N LEU A 11 10.57 21.84 -44.28
CA LEU A 11 10.29 21.69 -42.86
C LEU A 11 11.39 22.39 -42.06
N GLN A 12 11.10 23.61 -41.56
CA GLN A 12 12.05 24.38 -40.77
C GLN A 12 12.00 24.00 -39.28
N LEU A 13 13.03 23.29 -38.81
CA LEU A 13 13.17 22.94 -37.40
C LEU A 13 13.72 24.10 -36.56
N LYS A 14 14.47 25.02 -37.20
CA LYS A 14 14.99 26.23 -36.57
C LYS A 14 14.90 27.40 -37.53
N ASN A 15 14.45 28.54 -37.01
CA ASN A 15 14.49 29.83 -37.70
C ASN A 15 15.33 30.81 -36.87
N ASN A 16 16.41 31.35 -37.44
CA ASN A 16 17.34 32.26 -36.76
C ASN A 16 17.86 31.72 -35.41
N GLY A 17 18.10 30.40 -35.33
CA GLY A 17 18.56 29.71 -34.11
C GLY A 17 17.47 29.39 -33.09
N ILE A 18 16.22 29.82 -33.32
CA ILE A 18 15.07 29.58 -32.45
C ILE A 18 14.24 28.43 -33.03
N ILE A 19 13.79 27.51 -32.17
CA ILE A 19 12.86 26.44 -32.57
C ILE A 19 11.44 27.04 -32.57
N PRO A 20 10.71 26.99 -33.69
CA PRO A 20 9.34 27.53 -33.76
C PRO A 20 8.36 26.82 -32.80
N ASP A 21 7.34 27.54 -32.32
CA ASP A 21 6.34 27.00 -31.38
C ASP A 21 5.59 25.78 -31.95
N ASP A 22 5.26 25.79 -33.25
CA ASP A 22 4.63 24.66 -33.94
C ASP A 22 5.55 23.42 -33.97
N THR A 23 6.85 23.63 -34.19
CA THR A 23 7.86 22.57 -34.16
C THR A 23 8.01 22.00 -32.75
N CYS A 24 8.02 22.86 -31.71
CA CYS A 24 8.01 22.40 -30.32
C CYS A 24 6.77 21.56 -30.02
N SER A 25 5.59 21.99 -30.48
CA SER A 25 4.33 21.28 -30.28
C SER A 25 4.33 19.92 -30.98
N LEU A 26 4.80 19.85 -32.23
CA LEU A 26 4.96 18.61 -32.99
C LEU A 26 5.91 17.63 -32.28
N ILE A 27 7.04 18.12 -31.77
CA ILE A 27 8.01 17.28 -31.05
C ILE A 27 7.39 16.74 -29.75
N ASN A 28 6.62 17.56 -29.03
CA ASN A 28 5.88 17.10 -27.85
C ASN A 28 4.87 16.01 -28.18
N ASP A 29 4.06 16.21 -29.23
CA ASP A 29 3.05 15.24 -29.67
C ASP A 29 3.73 13.90 -30.03
N LEU A 30 4.78 13.91 -30.86
CA LEU A 30 5.51 12.70 -31.25
C LEU A 30 6.06 11.94 -30.04
N ILE A 31 6.59 12.64 -29.04
CA ILE A 31 7.25 11.99 -27.89
C ILE A 31 6.22 11.49 -26.87
N ALA A 32 5.24 12.31 -26.53
CA ALA A 32 4.29 12.02 -25.46
C ALA A 32 3.07 11.21 -25.94
N GLU A 33 2.47 11.60 -27.06
CA GLU A 33 1.29 10.92 -27.62
C GLU A 33 1.70 9.65 -28.35
N ASP A 34 2.64 9.76 -29.30
CA ASP A 34 3.00 8.67 -30.20
C ASP A 34 4.13 7.76 -29.66
N GLY A 35 4.72 8.11 -28.51
CA GLY A 35 5.72 7.28 -27.84
C GLY A 35 7.06 7.20 -28.57
N VAL A 36 7.37 8.16 -29.44
CA VAL A 36 8.65 8.24 -30.12
C VAL A 36 9.76 8.49 -29.10
N ASN A 37 10.82 7.67 -29.14
CA ASN A 37 11.98 7.88 -28.29
C ASN A 37 12.57 9.29 -28.58
N PRO A 38 12.80 10.14 -27.56
CA PRO A 38 13.36 11.48 -27.73
C PRO A 38 14.63 11.52 -28.60
N GLU A 39 15.53 10.54 -28.45
CA GLU A 39 16.78 10.42 -29.23
C GLU A 39 16.53 10.11 -30.71
N ARG A 40 15.33 9.60 -31.04
CA ARG A 40 14.93 9.22 -32.40
C ARG A 40 13.97 10.21 -33.05
N VAL A 41 13.49 11.22 -32.35
CA VAL A 41 12.47 12.15 -32.87
C VAL A 41 12.93 12.82 -34.17
N LEU A 42 14.18 13.28 -34.22
CA LEU A 42 14.76 13.89 -35.41
C LEU A 42 14.89 12.89 -36.56
N SER A 43 15.24 11.63 -36.26
CA SER A 43 15.33 10.55 -37.25
C SER A 43 13.96 10.24 -37.87
N VAL A 44 12.90 10.23 -37.06
CA VAL A 44 11.52 10.05 -37.52
C VAL A 44 11.11 11.20 -38.43
N LEU A 45 11.32 12.46 -38.00
CA LEU A 45 11.01 13.64 -38.81
C LEU A 45 11.75 13.62 -40.16
N ASN A 46 13.05 13.32 -40.16
CA ASN A 46 13.84 13.22 -41.38
C ASN A 46 13.36 12.11 -42.31
N ARG A 47 13.00 10.94 -41.78
CA ARG A 47 12.47 9.83 -42.60
C ARG A 47 11.15 10.18 -43.26
N MET A 48 10.23 10.81 -42.52
CA MET A 48 8.94 11.24 -43.05
C MET A 48 9.10 12.35 -44.10
N ALA A 49 9.89 13.38 -43.79
CA ALA A 49 10.14 14.48 -44.71
C ALA A 49 10.83 14.01 -46.00
N ASN A 50 11.83 13.14 -45.90
CA ASN A 50 12.49 12.52 -47.06
C ASN A 50 11.50 11.70 -47.92
N HIS A 51 10.59 10.94 -47.30
CA HIS A 51 9.56 10.20 -48.02
C HIS A 51 8.60 11.12 -48.78
N LEU A 52 8.26 12.26 -48.19
CA LEU A 52 7.38 13.27 -48.78
C LEU A 52 8.09 14.23 -49.76
N GLY A 53 9.41 14.08 -49.96
CA GLY A 53 10.20 14.98 -50.80
C GLY A 53 10.35 16.40 -50.23
N VAL A 54 10.15 16.57 -48.92
CA VAL A 54 10.26 17.85 -48.21
C VAL A 54 11.65 17.93 -47.56
N PRO A 55 12.49 18.92 -47.89
CA PRO A 55 13.78 19.09 -47.24
C PRO A 55 13.58 19.55 -45.78
N VAL A 56 14.41 19.03 -44.87
CA VAL A 56 14.44 19.44 -43.45
C VAL A 56 15.58 20.42 -43.23
N GLU A 57 15.27 21.60 -42.69
CA GLU A 57 16.24 22.65 -42.40
C GLU A 57 16.46 22.79 -40.89
N GLY A 58 17.73 22.82 -40.46
CA GLY A 58 18.12 22.96 -39.06
C GLY A 58 18.17 21.62 -38.30
N SER A 59 18.32 21.71 -36.97
CA SER A 59 18.41 20.54 -36.09
C SER A 59 17.96 20.86 -34.68
N VAL A 60 17.44 19.87 -33.96
CA VAL A 60 17.06 19.97 -32.55
C VAL A 60 17.99 19.06 -31.74
N SER A 61 18.60 19.58 -30.68
CA SER A 61 19.47 18.79 -29.80
C SER A 61 18.66 18.05 -28.73
N ASP A 62 19.21 16.98 -28.17
CA ASP A 62 18.57 16.23 -27.06
C ASP A 62 18.21 17.13 -25.89
N TRP A 63 19.08 18.11 -25.60
CA TRP A 63 18.84 19.11 -24.56
C TRP A 63 17.65 20.02 -24.88
N SER A 64 17.50 20.43 -26.14
CA SER A 64 16.34 21.19 -26.59
C SER A 64 15.07 20.35 -26.50
N THR A 65 15.13 19.08 -26.91
CA THR A 65 14.04 18.12 -26.80
C THR A 65 13.59 17.94 -25.34
N LYS A 66 14.54 17.87 -24.39
CA LYS A 66 14.22 17.81 -22.96
C LYS A 66 13.38 19.01 -22.52
N TRP A 67 13.80 20.22 -22.88
CA TRP A 67 13.07 21.44 -22.51
C TRP A 67 11.72 21.56 -23.21
N ILE A 68 11.59 21.09 -24.44
CA ILE A 68 10.30 21.04 -25.15
C ILE A 68 9.31 20.15 -24.37
N VAL A 69 9.74 18.98 -23.88
CA VAL A 69 8.90 18.11 -23.05
C VAL A 69 8.50 18.78 -21.73
N LEU A 70 9.43 19.49 -21.09
CA LEU A 70 9.10 20.24 -19.88
C LEU A 70 8.13 21.41 -20.15
N GLU A 71 8.22 22.06 -21.32
CA GLU A 71 7.23 23.08 -21.76
C GLU A 71 5.82 22.47 -21.83
N GLY A 72 5.70 21.28 -22.42
CA GLY A 72 4.43 20.55 -22.44
C GLY A 72 3.91 20.22 -21.04
N GLY A 73 4.78 19.76 -20.14
CA GLY A 73 4.41 19.48 -18.75
C GLY A 73 3.94 20.72 -17.98
N ALA A 74 4.61 21.87 -18.15
CA ALA A 74 4.21 23.11 -17.50
C ALA A 74 2.88 23.66 -18.05
N ALA A 75 2.66 23.54 -19.37
CA ALA A 75 1.37 23.86 -19.97
C ALA A 75 0.25 22.97 -19.41
N ALA A 76 0.51 21.68 -19.21
CA ALA A 76 -0.44 20.77 -18.56
C ALA A 76 -0.77 21.20 -17.12
N LYS A 77 0.21 21.71 -16.36
CA LYS A 77 -0.02 22.26 -15.01
C LYS A 77 -0.89 23.52 -15.02
N MET A 78 -0.61 24.45 -15.94
CA MET A 78 -1.42 25.67 -16.11
C MET A 78 -2.87 25.33 -16.48
N GLN A 79 -3.06 24.36 -17.36
CA GLN A 79 -4.39 23.89 -17.76
C GLN A 79 -5.21 23.40 -16.56
N VAL A 80 -4.60 22.67 -15.61
CA VAL A 80 -5.29 22.23 -14.38
C VAL A 80 -5.85 23.42 -13.62
N VAL A 81 -5.01 24.43 -13.33
CA VAL A 81 -5.42 25.62 -12.57
C VAL A 81 -6.53 26.38 -13.31
N GLN A 82 -6.42 26.51 -14.63
CA GLN A 82 -7.45 27.18 -15.44
C GLN A 82 -8.80 26.47 -15.40
N CYS A 83 -8.80 25.13 -15.40
CA CYS A 83 -10.03 24.34 -15.27
C CYS A 83 -10.68 24.49 -13.89
N ILE A 84 -9.90 24.71 -12.83
CA ILE A 84 -10.43 24.88 -11.46
C ILE A 84 -11.23 26.19 -11.32
N LYS A 85 -10.84 27.26 -12.04
CA LYS A 85 -11.47 28.58 -11.90
C LYS A 85 -12.99 28.58 -12.09
N ASN A 86 -13.50 27.71 -12.97
CA ASN A 86 -14.93 27.59 -13.29
C ASN A 86 -15.50 26.24 -12.83
N ALA A 87 -14.81 25.55 -11.94
CA ALA A 87 -15.24 24.25 -11.45
C ALA A 87 -16.31 24.42 -10.37
N LYS A 88 -17.38 23.62 -10.43
CA LYS A 88 -18.34 23.51 -9.34
C LYS A 88 -17.86 22.56 -8.24
N GLY A 89 -16.89 21.71 -8.55
CA GLY A 89 -16.34 20.72 -7.63
C GLY A 89 -15.07 20.08 -8.17
N LEU A 90 -14.24 19.63 -7.24
CA LEU A 90 -12.98 18.94 -7.50
C LEU A 90 -12.89 17.73 -6.58
N THR A 91 -12.50 16.58 -7.11
CA THR A 91 -12.17 15.41 -6.28
C THR A 91 -10.72 15.02 -6.46
N ILE A 92 -10.05 14.68 -5.37
CA ILE A 92 -8.65 14.26 -5.38
C ILE A 92 -8.54 12.77 -5.14
N SER A 93 -7.56 12.15 -5.78
CA SER A 93 -7.25 10.74 -5.56
C SER A 93 -5.75 10.52 -5.46
N GLY A 94 -5.34 9.76 -4.46
CA GLY A 94 -3.96 9.44 -4.18
C GLY A 94 -3.76 7.95 -3.92
N ASP A 95 -2.56 7.47 -4.21
CA ASP A 95 -2.13 6.13 -3.86
C ASP A 95 -0.62 6.09 -3.61
N GLY A 96 -0.19 5.19 -2.75
CA GLY A 96 1.21 4.99 -2.40
C GLY A 96 1.72 3.62 -2.83
N THR A 97 2.95 3.53 -3.33
CA THR A 97 3.61 2.26 -3.58
C THR A 97 5.10 2.35 -3.34
N THR A 98 5.78 1.20 -3.32
CA THR A 98 7.24 1.15 -3.19
C THR A 98 7.86 0.59 -4.47
N HIS A 99 8.83 1.31 -5.03
CA HIS A 99 9.62 0.86 -6.17
C HIS A 99 11.11 0.87 -5.83
N LYS A 100 11.73 -0.32 -5.82
CA LYS A 100 13.15 -0.51 -5.46
C LYS A 100 13.50 0.19 -4.13
N ASN A 101 12.71 -0.10 -3.10
CA ASN A 101 12.85 0.46 -1.74
C ASN A 101 12.69 1.99 -1.64
N ASN A 102 12.13 2.64 -2.67
CA ASN A 102 11.74 4.03 -2.60
C ASN A 102 10.21 4.12 -2.60
N ASN A 103 9.67 4.89 -1.66
CA ASN A 103 8.25 5.17 -1.61
C ASN A 103 7.91 6.19 -2.71
N LEU A 104 6.81 5.94 -3.41
CA LEU A 104 6.27 6.77 -4.48
C LEU A 104 4.79 7.00 -4.23
N GLU A 105 4.31 8.21 -4.51
CA GLU A 105 2.90 8.57 -4.41
C GLU A 105 2.41 9.15 -5.72
N SER A 106 1.29 8.62 -6.21
CA SER A 106 0.61 9.07 -7.43
C SER A 106 -0.54 9.98 -7.06
N HIS A 107 -0.73 11.05 -7.82
CA HIS A 107 -1.75 12.05 -7.58
C HIS A 107 -2.62 12.29 -8.83
N HIS A 108 -3.93 12.28 -8.64
CA HIS A 108 -4.93 12.62 -9.66
C HIS A 108 -5.97 13.59 -9.10
N ALA A 109 -6.57 14.36 -10.00
CA ALA A 109 -7.69 15.24 -9.72
C ALA A 109 -8.79 15.04 -10.77
N THR A 110 -10.04 14.97 -10.37
CA THR A 110 -11.19 15.08 -11.27
C THR A 110 -11.85 16.42 -11.06
N ILE A 111 -11.86 17.25 -12.09
CA ILE A 111 -12.53 18.55 -12.07
C ILE A 111 -13.90 18.39 -12.71
N ILE A 112 -14.92 18.90 -12.02
CA ILE A 112 -16.30 18.90 -12.49
C ILE A 112 -16.70 20.34 -12.81
N ASP A 113 -17.06 20.60 -14.07
CA ASP A 113 -17.53 21.91 -14.52
C ASP A 113 -19.01 22.17 -14.15
N GLU A 114 -19.50 23.39 -14.42
CA GLU A 114 -20.89 23.78 -14.17
C GLU A 114 -21.93 22.90 -14.91
N ASN A 115 -21.54 22.28 -16.04
CA ASN A 115 -22.38 21.40 -16.85
C ASN A 115 -22.30 19.93 -16.41
N ASN A 116 -21.58 19.61 -15.34
CA ASN A 116 -21.26 18.26 -14.89
C ASN A 116 -20.33 17.46 -15.82
N HIS A 117 -19.61 18.13 -16.73
CA HIS A 117 -18.53 17.47 -17.46
C HIS A 117 -17.36 17.21 -16.51
N LYS A 118 -16.83 15.99 -16.59
CA LYS A 118 -15.78 15.48 -15.72
C LYS A 118 -14.49 15.43 -16.52
N THR A 119 -13.48 16.15 -16.06
CA THR A 119 -12.14 16.11 -16.66
C THR A 119 -11.16 15.57 -15.65
N GLN A 120 -10.53 14.44 -15.97
CA GLN A 120 -9.54 13.80 -15.12
C GLN A 120 -8.14 14.30 -15.48
N PHE A 121 -7.37 14.65 -14.46
CA PHE A 121 -6.02 15.14 -14.55
C PHE A 121 -5.08 14.24 -13.76
N PHE A 122 -4.00 13.81 -14.40
CA PHE A 122 -2.83 13.28 -13.72
C PHE A 122 -1.98 14.47 -13.24
N LEU A 123 -1.63 14.49 -11.96
CA LEU A 123 -0.87 15.57 -11.33
C LEU A 123 0.62 15.21 -11.13
N GLY A 124 0.97 13.94 -11.30
CA GLY A 124 2.35 13.45 -11.21
C GLY A 124 2.54 12.35 -10.18
N ILE A 125 3.70 11.70 -10.25
CA ILE A 125 4.22 10.83 -9.19
C ILE A 125 5.31 11.58 -8.44
N GLN A 126 5.31 11.51 -7.12
CA GLN A 126 6.31 12.10 -6.25
C GLN A 126 7.03 11.03 -5.43
N MET A 127 8.27 11.32 -5.05
CA MET A 127 9.01 10.45 -4.13
C MET A 127 8.68 10.81 -2.70
N ALA A 128 8.63 9.79 -1.87
CA ALA A 128 8.18 9.87 -0.50
C ALA A 128 9.27 9.45 0.48
N VAL A 129 9.52 10.25 1.52
CA VAL A 129 10.42 9.85 2.63
C VAL A 129 9.76 8.80 3.52
N ASN A 130 8.45 8.94 3.75
CA ASN A 130 7.61 8.02 4.50
C ASN A 130 6.15 8.11 3.97
N HIS A 131 5.27 7.29 4.54
CA HIS A 131 3.84 7.20 4.22
C HIS A 131 2.96 7.73 5.38
N THR A 132 3.41 8.72 6.15
CA THR A 132 2.55 9.27 7.22
C THR A 132 1.53 10.24 6.63
N SER A 133 0.35 10.32 7.25
CA SER A 133 -0.73 11.21 6.82
C SER A 133 -0.32 12.69 6.79
N GLU A 134 0.50 13.13 7.75
CA GLU A 134 1.04 14.50 7.79
C GLU A 134 1.92 14.80 6.59
N THR A 135 2.87 13.91 6.28
CA THR A 135 3.77 14.09 5.15
C THR A 135 3.03 13.98 3.81
N GLN A 136 1.96 13.17 3.73
CA GLN A 136 1.07 13.14 2.57
C GLN A 136 0.32 14.46 2.37
N LEU A 137 -0.18 15.08 3.45
CA LEU A 137 -0.81 16.41 3.36
C LEU A 137 0.19 17.45 2.87
N GLU A 138 1.39 17.51 3.46
CA GLU A 138 2.44 18.44 3.05
C GLU A 138 2.76 18.31 1.55
N ARG A 139 2.86 17.08 1.05
CA ARG A 139 3.11 16.83 -0.38
C ARG A 139 2.00 17.30 -1.28
N TRP A 140 0.74 17.09 -0.87
CA TRP A 140 -0.37 17.65 -1.61
C TRP A 140 -0.32 19.18 -1.65
N VAL A 141 0.01 19.83 -0.53
CA VAL A 141 0.16 21.28 -0.45
C VAL A 141 1.29 21.75 -1.37
N ASP A 142 2.47 21.14 -1.29
CA ASP A 142 3.62 21.43 -2.16
C ASP A 142 3.28 21.24 -3.64
N LEU A 143 2.54 20.17 -3.97
CA LEU A 143 2.10 19.89 -5.34
C LEU A 143 1.17 21.00 -5.86
N VAL A 144 0.19 21.41 -5.06
CA VAL A 144 -0.75 22.49 -5.44
C VAL A 144 -0.02 23.82 -5.54
N ASP A 145 0.89 24.12 -4.62
CA ASP A 145 1.70 25.34 -4.66
C ASP A 145 2.58 25.39 -5.92
N ASP A 146 3.15 24.27 -6.35
CA ASP A 146 3.90 24.19 -7.61
C ASP A 146 3.00 24.48 -8.83
N LEU A 147 1.77 23.95 -8.87
CA LEU A 147 0.80 24.25 -9.93
C LEU A 147 0.50 25.75 -10.02
N TYR A 148 0.19 26.38 -8.87
CA TYR A 148 -0.13 27.80 -8.83
C TYR A 148 1.11 28.68 -9.01
N SER A 149 2.30 28.24 -8.62
CA SER A 149 3.54 28.99 -8.88
C SER A 149 3.78 29.16 -10.38
N ILE A 150 3.55 28.11 -11.17
CA ILE A 150 3.69 28.16 -12.63
C ILE A 150 2.58 29.01 -13.24
N TYR A 151 1.34 28.84 -12.77
CA TYR A 151 0.21 29.62 -13.26
C TYR A 151 0.35 31.12 -12.97
N LYS A 152 0.89 31.53 -11.80
CA LYS A 152 1.10 32.94 -11.43
C LYS A 152 2.07 33.69 -12.36
N HIS A 153 2.93 32.97 -13.07
CA HIS A 153 3.83 33.54 -14.08
C HIS A 153 3.22 33.55 -15.48
N SER A 154 1.99 33.04 -15.65
CA SER A 154 1.23 33.13 -16.88
C SER A 154 0.47 34.46 -16.94
N PRO A 155 0.34 35.08 -18.14
CA PRO A 155 -0.54 36.22 -18.33
C PRO A 155 -2.04 35.88 -18.22
N HIS A 156 -2.42 34.60 -18.10
CA HIS A 156 -3.78 34.19 -17.73
C HIS A 156 -4.07 34.36 -16.23
N CYS A 157 -3.05 34.54 -15.40
CA CYS A 157 -3.23 34.90 -14.00
C CYS A 157 -3.71 36.36 -13.93
N GLN A 158 -4.92 36.56 -13.43
CA GLN A 158 -5.38 37.88 -13.04
C GLN A 158 -4.71 38.23 -11.69
N SER A 159 -4.85 39.46 -11.20
CA SER A 159 -4.41 39.76 -9.83
C SER A 159 -5.41 39.11 -8.87
N GLY A 160 -5.16 37.88 -8.40
CA GLY A 160 -6.00 37.26 -7.37
C GLY A 160 -5.99 35.73 -7.22
N GLU A 161 -5.44 34.96 -8.16
CA GLU A 161 -5.47 33.49 -8.07
C GLU A 161 -4.55 32.93 -6.97
N ASP A 162 -5.13 32.08 -6.13
CA ASP A 162 -4.51 31.57 -4.90
C ASP A 162 -4.58 30.04 -4.82
N ALA A 163 -3.52 29.39 -4.34
CA ALA A 163 -3.49 27.94 -4.16
C ALA A 163 -4.63 27.43 -3.24
N ARG A 164 -5.10 28.27 -2.31
CA ARG A 164 -6.27 28.02 -1.46
C ARG A 164 -7.55 27.77 -2.27
N ASP A 165 -7.65 28.27 -3.50
CA ASP A 165 -8.80 28.05 -4.39
C ASP A 165 -8.96 26.59 -4.77
N PHE A 166 -7.84 25.88 -4.94
CA PHE A 166 -7.84 24.43 -5.12
C PHE A 166 -8.58 23.77 -3.95
N TRP A 167 -8.13 24.04 -2.72
CA TRP A 167 -8.63 23.43 -1.49
C TRP A 167 -10.09 23.77 -1.22
N ILE A 168 -10.49 25.01 -1.45
CA ILE A 168 -11.88 25.46 -1.33
C ILE A 168 -12.79 24.74 -2.35
N THR A 169 -12.26 24.38 -3.52
CA THR A 169 -13.00 23.66 -4.56
C THR A 169 -13.06 22.14 -4.32
N VAL A 170 -12.14 21.56 -3.52
CA VAL A 170 -12.16 20.12 -3.23
C VAL A 170 -13.42 19.73 -2.47
N THR A 171 -14.24 18.85 -3.04
CA THR A 171 -15.48 18.33 -2.45
C THR A 171 -15.42 16.83 -2.18
N GLY A 172 -14.40 16.14 -2.69
CA GLY A 172 -14.28 14.69 -2.54
C GLY A 172 -12.84 14.17 -2.49
N MET A 173 -12.65 13.04 -1.82
CA MET A 173 -11.37 12.33 -1.71
C MET A 173 -11.56 10.82 -1.91
N HIS A 174 -10.80 10.25 -2.84
CA HIS A 174 -10.83 8.82 -3.18
C HIS A 174 -9.46 8.16 -2.97
N THR A 175 -9.40 7.19 -2.06
CA THR A 175 -8.17 6.47 -1.68
C THR A 175 -8.43 4.97 -1.46
N ASP A 176 -7.45 4.22 -0.99
CA ASP A 176 -7.70 2.92 -0.36
C ASP A 176 -8.40 3.08 1.02
N HIS A 177 -8.41 2.02 1.84
CA HIS A 177 -9.03 2.05 3.17
C HIS A 177 -8.03 1.96 4.33
N ALA A 178 -6.77 2.30 4.09
CA ALA A 178 -5.76 2.28 5.14
C ALA A 178 -6.02 3.37 6.20
N GLU A 179 -5.59 3.14 7.44
CA GLU A 179 -5.88 4.04 8.57
C GLU A 179 -5.16 5.40 8.44
N ASP A 180 -3.97 5.41 7.84
CA ASP A 180 -3.25 6.63 7.46
C ASP A 180 -4.04 7.45 6.43
N GLN A 181 -4.73 6.83 5.47
CA GLN A 181 -5.58 7.54 4.52
C GLN A 181 -6.83 8.15 5.18
N LYS A 182 -7.43 7.45 6.14
CA LYS A 182 -8.53 8.00 6.96
C LYS A 182 -8.07 9.19 7.78
N LYS A 183 -6.89 9.11 8.39
CA LYS A 183 -6.29 10.24 9.12
C LYS A 183 -5.96 11.40 8.18
N LEU A 184 -5.45 11.13 6.98
CA LEU A 184 -5.21 12.15 5.95
C LEU A 184 -6.50 12.88 5.57
N PHE A 185 -7.62 12.17 5.42
CA PHE A 185 -8.92 12.80 5.15
C PHE A 185 -9.31 13.83 6.23
N TRP A 186 -9.14 13.51 7.51
CA TRP A 186 -9.41 14.46 8.60
C TRP A 186 -8.49 15.68 8.58
N LEU A 187 -7.20 15.45 8.30
CA LEU A 187 -6.22 16.54 8.16
C LEU A 187 -6.59 17.46 6.98
N LEU A 188 -6.98 16.89 5.85
CA LEU A 188 -7.44 17.63 4.67
C LEU A 188 -8.73 18.41 4.92
N GLN A 189 -9.68 17.84 5.68
CA GLN A 189 -10.88 18.55 6.08
C GLN A 189 -10.54 19.81 6.89
N THR A 190 -9.62 19.67 7.85
CA THR A 190 -9.17 20.78 8.70
C THR A 190 -8.43 21.83 7.87
N TRP A 191 -7.57 21.38 6.95
CA TRP A 191 -6.84 22.23 6.02
C TRP A 191 -7.78 23.01 5.09
N LYS A 192 -8.75 22.33 4.48
CA LYS A 192 -9.79 22.95 3.64
C LYS A 192 -10.53 24.05 4.40
N GLN A 193 -11.02 23.75 5.60
CA GLN A 193 -11.72 24.73 6.44
C GLN A 193 -10.84 25.94 6.71
N ARG A 194 -9.58 25.71 7.11
CA ARG A 194 -8.60 26.78 7.31
C ARG A 194 -8.44 27.67 6.08
N CYS A 195 -8.19 27.09 4.91
CA CYS A 195 -8.03 27.84 3.66
C CYS A 195 -9.28 28.69 3.34
N GLU A 196 -10.47 28.13 3.54
CA GLU A 196 -11.73 28.83 3.28
C GLU A 196 -11.95 29.99 4.25
N ARG A 197 -11.76 29.78 5.56
CA ARG A 197 -11.92 30.83 6.56
C ARG A 197 -10.91 31.95 6.38
N GLU A 198 -9.63 31.63 6.15
CA GLU A 198 -8.60 32.64 5.88
C GLU A 198 -8.99 33.51 4.67
N LYS A 199 -9.39 32.89 3.56
CA LYS A 199 -9.78 33.63 2.34
C LYS A 199 -11.04 34.49 2.57
N ARG A 200 -12.05 33.95 3.24
CA ARG A 200 -13.27 34.70 3.62
C ARG A 200 -12.97 35.90 4.51
N GLY A 201 -12.04 35.75 5.45
CA GLY A 201 -11.55 36.84 6.29
C GLY A 201 -10.85 37.92 5.48
N GLU A 202 -9.91 37.52 4.59
CA GLU A 202 -9.22 38.44 3.69
C GLU A 202 -10.20 39.22 2.80
N GLU A 203 -11.21 38.57 2.23
CA GLU A 203 -12.27 39.25 1.47
C GLU A 203 -13.06 40.26 2.31
N THR A 204 -13.23 40.01 3.60
CA THR A 204 -13.90 40.92 4.54
C THR A 204 -13.01 42.12 4.86
N ILE A 205 -11.70 41.89 5.04
CA ILE A 205 -10.69 42.93 5.24
C ILE A 205 -10.62 43.85 4.01
N LEU A 206 -10.62 43.28 2.80
CA LEU A 206 -10.61 44.04 1.55
C LEU A 206 -11.84 44.94 1.36
N LYS A 207 -12.97 44.59 1.99
CA LYS A 207 -14.21 45.39 1.97
C LYS A 207 -14.29 46.41 3.13
N SER A 208 -13.33 46.37 4.06
CA SER A 208 -13.32 47.23 5.24
C SER A 208 -13.02 48.69 4.88
N THR A 209 -13.51 49.61 5.69
CA THR A 209 -13.23 51.03 5.57
C THR A 209 -11.79 51.35 6.01
N PRO A 210 -11.18 52.48 5.58
CA PRO A 210 -9.82 52.84 5.99
C PRO A 210 -9.62 52.91 7.51
N HIS A 211 -10.64 53.28 8.29
CA HIS A 211 -10.57 53.32 9.75
C HIS A 211 -10.51 51.91 10.36
N GLU A 212 -11.36 51.00 9.87
CA GLU A 212 -11.35 49.59 10.29
C GLU A 212 -10.03 48.90 9.91
N LEU A 213 -9.46 49.22 8.74
CA LEU A 213 -8.14 48.73 8.33
C LEU A 213 -7.02 49.18 9.27
N LEU A 214 -7.06 50.42 9.77
CA LEU A 214 -6.08 50.89 10.76
C LEU A 214 -6.21 50.13 12.08
N ASP A 215 -7.43 49.87 12.53
CA ASP A 215 -7.69 49.08 13.74
C ASP A 215 -7.22 47.62 13.58
N ILE A 216 -7.44 47.02 12.41
CA ILE A 216 -6.96 45.67 12.07
C ILE A 216 -5.43 45.64 12.09
N LEU A 217 -4.76 46.57 11.40
CA LEU A 217 -3.31 46.66 11.37
C LEU A 217 -2.71 46.81 12.77
N PHE A 218 -3.35 47.62 13.62
CA PHE A 218 -2.93 47.80 15.01
C PHE A 218 -3.07 46.51 15.82
N LYS A 219 -4.20 45.80 15.70
CA LYS A 219 -4.43 44.51 16.39
C LYS A 219 -3.43 43.44 15.94
N VAL A 220 -3.26 43.26 14.64
CA VAL A 220 -2.30 42.30 14.06
C VAL A 220 -0.88 42.62 14.53
N SER A 221 -0.50 43.89 14.55
CA SER A 221 0.84 44.31 15.00
C SER A 221 1.05 44.05 16.50
N GLN A 222 0.07 44.34 17.34
CA GLN A 222 0.16 44.02 18.77
C GLN A 222 0.30 42.52 18.99
N GLU A 223 -0.48 41.72 18.27
CA GLU A 223 -0.48 40.27 18.43
C GLU A 223 0.85 39.64 17.98
N ALA A 224 1.41 40.11 16.86
CA ALA A 224 2.73 39.70 16.40
C ALA A 224 3.83 40.01 17.44
N ILE A 225 3.78 41.19 18.06
CA ILE A 225 4.71 41.59 19.13
C ILE A 225 4.53 40.72 20.38
N ILE A 226 3.30 40.39 20.77
CA ILE A 226 3.00 39.53 21.93
C ILE A 226 3.54 38.11 21.68
N ASN A 227 3.27 37.53 20.51
CA ASN A 227 3.73 36.19 20.15
C ASN A 227 5.26 36.09 20.11
N ALA A 228 5.95 37.16 19.69
CA ALA A 228 7.40 37.22 19.72
C ALA A 228 7.99 37.31 21.15
N GLY A 229 7.16 37.38 22.19
CA GLY A 229 7.59 37.49 23.58
C GLY A 229 7.65 38.93 24.10
N GLY A 230 6.93 39.86 23.46
CA GLY A 230 6.85 41.27 23.83
C GLY A 230 7.83 42.17 23.07
N MET A 231 7.72 43.49 23.28
CA MET A 231 8.42 44.51 22.49
C MET A 231 9.94 44.36 22.51
N ALA A 232 10.52 44.01 23.66
CA ALA A 232 11.98 43.83 23.79
C ALA A 232 12.50 42.66 22.94
N SER A 233 11.74 41.57 22.83
CA SER A 233 12.08 40.43 21.96
C SER A 233 11.86 40.78 20.49
N TRP A 234 10.77 41.48 20.18
CA TRP A 234 10.45 41.96 18.83
C TRP A 234 11.54 42.87 18.23
N GLU A 235 12.07 43.79 19.03
CA GLU A 235 13.15 44.69 18.61
C GLU A 235 14.46 43.94 18.25
N ASN A 236 14.68 42.77 18.83
CA ASN A 236 15.85 41.93 18.54
C ASN A 236 15.67 40.99 17.34
N LEU A 237 14.45 40.86 16.80
CA LEU A 237 14.20 40.06 15.61
C LEU A 237 14.71 40.74 14.33
N SER A 238 15.22 39.93 13.41
CA SER A 238 15.53 40.38 12.06
C SER A 238 14.27 40.80 11.30
N GLN A 239 14.43 41.59 10.23
CA GLN A 239 13.30 42.03 9.40
C GLN A 239 12.51 40.85 8.81
N ASN A 240 13.19 39.77 8.41
CA ASN A 240 12.53 38.57 7.90
C ASN A 240 11.69 37.88 8.99
N GLN A 241 12.23 37.74 10.20
CA GLN A 241 11.48 37.15 11.32
C GLN A 241 10.28 38.00 11.72
N ARG A 242 10.42 39.33 11.76
CA ARG A 242 9.29 40.24 12.01
C ARG A 242 8.22 40.11 10.94
N LYS A 243 8.62 39.97 9.67
CA LYS A 243 7.68 39.71 8.57
C LYS A 243 6.95 38.38 8.79
N THR A 244 7.65 37.29 9.09
CA THR A 244 7.03 35.98 9.37
C THR A 244 6.01 36.08 10.49
N HIS A 245 6.34 36.69 11.62
CA HIS A 245 5.37 36.85 12.72
C HIS A 245 4.19 37.75 12.37
N HIS A 246 4.40 38.79 11.56
CA HIS A 246 3.31 39.61 11.05
C HIS A 246 2.38 38.81 10.10
N ASP A 247 2.96 38.04 9.19
CA ASP A 247 2.21 37.21 8.25
C ASP A 247 1.40 36.13 9.02
N GLU A 248 2.01 35.49 10.02
CA GLU A 248 1.33 34.53 10.91
C GLU A 248 0.16 35.17 11.69
N ALA A 249 0.40 36.35 12.29
CA ALA A 249 -0.63 37.07 13.02
C ALA A 249 -1.75 37.54 12.09
N PHE A 250 -1.42 37.98 10.88
CA PHE A 250 -2.41 38.36 9.87
C PHE A 250 -3.27 37.18 9.45
N HIS A 251 -2.67 36.02 9.14
CA HIS A 251 -3.42 34.81 8.77
C HIS A 251 -4.33 34.33 9.89
N ARG A 252 -3.87 34.37 11.15
CA ARG A 252 -4.73 34.05 12.30
C ARG A 252 -5.90 35.02 12.43
N PHE A 253 -5.64 36.32 12.33
CA PHE A 253 -6.70 37.33 12.39
C PHE A 253 -7.72 37.17 11.25
N ALA A 254 -7.24 36.92 10.02
CA ALA A 254 -8.08 36.63 8.88
C ALA A 254 -8.93 35.38 9.10
N PHE A 255 -8.35 34.29 9.62
CA PHE A 255 -9.09 33.09 9.98
C PHE A 255 -10.21 33.39 10.99
N GLU A 256 -9.91 34.10 12.08
CA GLU A 256 -10.91 34.44 13.12
C GLU A 256 -12.06 35.28 12.56
N LEU A 257 -11.75 36.27 11.73
CA LEU A 257 -12.76 37.09 11.07
C LEU A 257 -13.60 36.26 10.09
N GLY A 258 -12.95 35.40 9.31
CA GLY A 258 -13.63 34.50 8.38
C GLY A 258 -14.55 33.50 9.09
N GLU A 259 -14.12 32.96 10.23
CA GLU A 259 -14.95 32.08 11.08
C GLU A 259 -16.16 32.83 11.65
N ALA A 260 -15.99 34.09 12.04
CA ALA A 260 -17.10 34.94 12.47
C ALA A 260 -18.11 35.19 11.34
N GLU A 261 -17.65 35.42 10.11
CA GLU A 261 -18.53 35.54 8.94
C GLU A 261 -19.19 34.21 8.56
N PHE A 262 -18.45 33.10 8.62
CA PHE A 262 -18.97 31.76 8.35
C PHE A 262 -20.08 31.39 9.34
N THR A 263 -19.93 31.75 10.62
CA THR A 263 -20.92 31.47 11.66
C THR A 263 -22.28 32.14 11.37
N LYS A 264 -22.29 33.26 10.65
CA LYS A 264 -23.53 33.97 10.27
C LYS A 264 -24.31 33.28 9.14
N LEU A 265 -23.69 32.37 8.40
CA LEU A 265 -24.33 31.63 7.32
C LEU A 265 -25.36 30.64 7.85
N ASP A 266 -26.34 30.30 7.02
CA ASP A 266 -27.29 29.24 7.34
C ASP A 266 -26.63 27.84 7.24
N ASP A 267 -27.27 26.84 7.84
CA ASP A 267 -26.72 25.48 7.91
C ASP A 267 -26.54 24.83 6.52
N SER A 268 -27.37 25.19 5.53
CA SER A 268 -27.24 24.67 4.17
C SER A 268 -26.01 25.25 3.47
N GLN A 269 -25.75 26.54 3.64
CA GLN A 269 -24.56 27.20 3.12
C GLN A 269 -23.30 26.65 3.77
N LYS A 270 -23.30 26.52 5.11
CA LYS A 270 -22.19 25.92 5.86
C LYS A 270 -21.86 24.52 5.37
N LYS A 271 -22.88 23.68 5.20
CA LYS A 271 -22.73 22.31 4.69
C LYS A 271 -22.14 22.26 3.28
N ASN A 272 -22.50 23.20 2.40
CA ASN A 272 -21.96 23.28 1.05
C ASN A 272 -20.50 23.74 1.03
N ILE A 273 -20.14 24.71 1.86
CA ILE A 273 -18.78 25.26 1.94
C ILE A 273 -17.80 24.21 2.49
N ASP A 274 -18.18 23.56 3.59
CA ASP A 274 -17.36 22.55 4.26
C ASP A 274 -17.55 21.14 3.65
N LEU A 275 -18.22 21.03 2.49
CA LEU A 275 -18.47 19.76 1.83
C LEU A 275 -17.14 19.08 1.50
N LEU A 276 -16.93 17.91 2.08
CA LEU A 276 -15.83 17.02 1.75
C LEU A 276 -16.27 15.58 2.02
N ILE A 277 -16.41 14.77 0.97
CA ILE A 277 -16.86 13.38 1.06
C ILE A 277 -15.70 12.44 0.78
N TRP A 278 -15.52 11.43 1.64
CA TRP A 278 -14.55 10.36 1.40
C TRP A 278 -15.21 9.08 0.93
N ALA A 279 -14.59 8.44 -0.06
CA ALA A 279 -14.94 7.09 -0.46
C ALA A 279 -13.69 6.25 -0.75
N GLY A 280 -13.43 5.26 0.09
CA GLY A 280 -12.41 4.25 -0.23
C GLY A 280 -12.79 3.31 -1.40
N CYS A 281 -11.82 2.93 -2.22
CA CYS A 281 -11.87 2.10 -3.44
C CYS A 281 -12.72 0.82 -3.33
N CYS A 282 -13.45 0.43 -4.39
CA CYS A 282 -14.26 -0.82 -4.43
C CYS A 282 -13.44 -2.10 -4.54
N MET A 283 -12.31 -2.08 -5.24
CA MET A 283 -11.41 -3.23 -5.38
C MET A 283 -10.92 -3.72 -4.01
N HIS A 284 -10.49 -2.79 -3.17
CA HIS A 284 -10.04 -3.07 -1.81
C HIS A 284 -11.17 -3.57 -0.89
N LYS A 285 -12.43 -3.21 -1.14
CA LYS A 285 -13.55 -3.76 -0.34
C LYS A 285 -13.70 -5.26 -0.60
N GLU A 286 -13.73 -5.66 -1.86
CA GLU A 286 -13.85 -7.06 -2.25
C GLU A 286 -12.62 -7.86 -1.79
N MET A 287 -11.42 -7.35 -2.01
CA MET A 287 -10.19 -8.00 -1.58
C MET A 287 -10.14 -8.17 -0.05
N ASN A 288 -10.53 -7.15 0.71
CA ASN A 288 -10.54 -7.26 2.16
C ASN A 288 -11.65 -8.20 2.64
N ALA A 289 -12.82 -8.20 2.01
CA ALA A 289 -13.89 -9.15 2.34
C ALA A 289 -13.49 -10.60 2.04
N PHE A 290 -12.80 -10.82 0.92
CA PHE A 290 -12.18 -12.11 0.60
C PHE A 290 -11.18 -12.54 1.68
N LYS A 291 -10.28 -11.64 2.10
CA LYS A 291 -9.35 -11.91 3.22
C LYS A 291 -10.08 -12.21 4.54
N GLY A 292 -11.17 -11.50 4.82
CA GLY A 292 -12.02 -11.76 5.98
C GLY A 292 -12.62 -13.16 5.95
N GLY A 293 -13.12 -13.58 4.79
CA GLY A 293 -13.61 -14.94 4.57
C GLY A 293 -12.52 -16.01 4.74
N CYS A 294 -11.35 -15.82 4.15
CA CYS A 294 -10.20 -16.72 4.34
C CYS A 294 -9.83 -16.84 5.82
N THR A 295 -9.82 -15.74 6.56
CA THR A 295 -9.47 -15.73 7.99
C THR A 295 -10.44 -16.58 8.82
N HIS A 296 -11.75 -16.45 8.58
CA HIS A 296 -12.76 -17.25 9.28
C HIS A 296 -12.71 -18.73 8.86
N MET A 297 -12.51 -18.99 7.57
CA MET A 297 -12.34 -20.35 7.07
C MET A 297 -11.12 -21.05 7.71
N SER A 298 -9.98 -20.38 7.82
CA SER A 298 -8.78 -20.95 8.44
C SER A 298 -8.96 -21.20 9.95
N ARG A 299 -9.67 -20.32 10.67
CA ARG A 299 -9.99 -20.51 12.11
C ARG A 299 -10.96 -21.66 12.36
N TRP A 300 -11.89 -21.88 11.44
CA TRP A 300 -12.95 -22.89 11.58
C TRP A 300 -12.39 -24.28 11.89
N TRP A 301 -11.26 -24.66 11.26
CA TRP A 301 -10.62 -25.96 11.48
C TRP A 301 -10.28 -26.20 12.96
N GLU A 302 -9.56 -25.25 13.57
CA GLU A 302 -9.15 -25.32 14.98
C GLU A 302 -10.36 -25.22 15.92
N GLU A 303 -11.28 -24.29 15.67
CA GLU A 303 -12.48 -24.06 16.49
C GLU A 303 -13.40 -25.29 16.55
N ASN A 304 -13.36 -26.15 15.53
CA ASN A 304 -14.15 -27.37 15.45
C ASN A 304 -13.34 -28.64 15.76
N GLY A 305 -12.07 -28.51 16.14
CA GLY A 305 -11.20 -29.64 16.48
C GLY A 305 -10.95 -30.60 15.31
N ILE A 306 -10.96 -30.09 14.07
CA ILE A 306 -10.72 -30.84 12.84
C ILE A 306 -9.32 -30.47 12.34
N SER A 307 -8.57 -31.47 11.87
CA SER A 307 -7.26 -31.21 11.26
C SER A 307 -7.41 -30.28 10.05
N GLY A 308 -6.77 -29.12 10.12
CA GLY A 308 -6.73 -28.16 9.02
C GLY A 308 -5.73 -28.56 7.91
N PRO A 309 -5.56 -27.68 6.92
CA PRO A 309 -4.61 -27.86 5.83
C PRO A 309 -3.19 -28.12 6.29
N ILE A 310 -2.46 -28.91 5.49
CA ILE A 310 -1.04 -29.16 5.75
C ILE A 310 -0.22 -27.87 5.69
N LYS A 311 0.77 -27.76 6.57
CA LYS A 311 1.74 -26.67 6.56
C LYS A 311 2.78 -26.89 5.46
N MET A 312 3.12 -25.83 4.73
CA MET A 312 4.05 -25.86 3.60
C MET A 312 5.34 -25.14 3.97
N TYR A 313 6.20 -25.83 4.72
CA TYR A 313 7.50 -25.31 5.16
C TYR A 313 8.34 -24.91 3.96
N ASN A 314 9.10 -23.81 4.06
CA ASN A 314 10.23 -23.61 3.15
C ASN A 314 11.38 -24.55 3.56
N GLN A 315 12.44 -24.61 2.76
CA GLN A 315 13.55 -25.54 3.01
C GLN A 315 14.18 -25.34 4.40
N ASP A 316 14.38 -24.09 4.82
CA ASP A 316 15.02 -23.76 6.10
C ASP A 316 14.11 -24.06 7.28
N ASN A 317 12.82 -23.75 7.17
CA ASN A 317 11.82 -24.06 8.19
C ASN A 317 11.63 -25.57 8.32
N ALA A 318 11.67 -26.32 7.21
CA ALA A 318 11.63 -27.78 7.23
C ALA A 318 12.85 -28.33 7.95
N ALA A 319 14.05 -27.85 7.62
CA ALA A 319 15.27 -28.23 8.31
C ALA A 319 15.23 -27.87 9.80
N ALA A 320 14.71 -26.68 10.16
CA ALA A 320 14.57 -26.24 11.54
C ALA A 320 13.55 -27.09 12.33
N ALA A 321 12.44 -27.49 11.70
CA ALA A 321 11.43 -28.35 12.30
C ALA A 321 11.97 -29.79 12.51
N ASP A 322 12.64 -30.34 11.50
CA ASP A 322 13.14 -31.71 11.50
C ASP A 322 14.38 -31.89 12.40
N LEU A 323 15.36 -30.99 12.29
CA LEU A 323 16.64 -31.09 13.01
C LEU A 323 16.61 -30.44 14.40
N GLY A 324 15.61 -29.59 14.65
CA GLY A 324 15.51 -28.73 15.84
C GLY A 324 14.27 -28.97 16.69
N ALA A 325 13.65 -30.15 16.66
CA ALA A 325 12.44 -30.44 17.43
C ALA A 325 12.56 -30.01 18.92
N GLY A 326 11.62 -29.19 19.39
CA GLY A 326 11.63 -28.62 20.74
C GLY A 326 12.47 -27.35 20.93
N THR A 327 13.16 -26.85 19.89
CA THR A 327 13.90 -25.58 19.95
C THR A 327 13.01 -24.37 19.67
N ALA A 328 13.52 -23.18 20.02
CA ALA A 328 12.86 -21.93 19.66
C ALA A 328 12.80 -21.72 18.13
N ALA A 329 13.78 -22.24 17.38
CA ALA A 329 13.83 -22.18 15.93
C ALA A 329 12.73 -23.06 15.30
N ALA A 330 12.57 -24.31 15.75
CA ALA A 330 11.48 -25.18 15.30
C ALA A 330 10.11 -24.59 15.63
N LYS A 331 9.94 -23.99 16.82
CA LYS A 331 8.69 -23.31 17.18
C LYS A 331 8.45 -22.07 16.31
N CYS A 332 9.49 -21.31 16.00
CA CYS A 332 9.39 -20.17 15.09
C CYS A 332 8.99 -20.64 13.68
N ALA A 333 9.65 -21.67 13.16
CA ALA A 333 9.33 -22.31 11.88
C ALA A 333 7.88 -22.80 11.83
N GLU A 334 7.39 -23.39 12.92
CA GLU A 334 6.01 -23.82 13.07
C GLU A 334 5.03 -22.65 13.08
N ASP A 335 5.34 -21.59 13.84
CA ASP A 335 4.49 -20.41 14.01
C ASP A 335 4.42 -19.57 12.71
N CYS A 336 5.49 -19.50 11.92
CA CYS A 336 5.56 -18.71 10.69
C CYS A 336 5.13 -19.46 9.43
N THR A 337 5.13 -20.80 9.44
CA THR A 337 4.76 -21.59 8.27
C THR A 337 3.24 -21.66 8.09
N GLN A 338 2.78 -21.25 6.91
CA GLN A 338 1.37 -21.28 6.51
C GLN A 338 1.03 -22.52 5.67
N GLY A 339 -0.27 -22.82 5.58
CA GLY A 339 -0.83 -23.89 4.76
C GLY A 339 -2.08 -23.42 4.01
N GLY A 340 -2.77 -24.35 3.35
CA GLY A 340 -4.07 -24.09 2.73
C GLY A 340 -4.03 -23.43 1.35
N ALA A 341 -5.22 -23.15 0.83
CA ALA A 341 -5.42 -22.80 -0.58
C ALA A 341 -4.70 -21.51 -1.00
N ILE A 342 -4.63 -20.51 -0.11
CA ILE A 342 -3.92 -19.25 -0.40
C ILE A 342 -2.41 -19.48 -0.50
N LYS A 343 -1.83 -20.31 0.36
CA LYS A 343 -0.40 -20.64 0.27
C LYS A 343 -0.11 -21.44 -1.00
N VAL A 344 -0.94 -22.43 -1.34
CA VAL A 344 -0.76 -23.18 -2.60
C VAL A 344 -0.89 -22.28 -3.81
N SER A 345 -1.91 -21.43 -3.90
CA SER A 345 -2.08 -20.52 -5.05
C SER A 345 -0.92 -19.53 -5.20
N SER A 346 -0.29 -19.11 -4.09
CA SER A 346 0.94 -18.30 -4.11
C SER A 346 2.13 -19.10 -4.67
N LEU A 347 2.39 -20.30 -4.13
CA LEU A 347 3.47 -21.17 -4.59
C LEU A 347 3.26 -21.62 -6.04
N ALA A 348 2.02 -21.94 -6.42
CA ALA A 348 1.63 -22.28 -7.78
C ALA A 348 1.87 -21.10 -8.73
N GLY A 349 1.67 -19.85 -8.30
CA GLY A 349 2.11 -18.69 -9.06
C GLY A 349 3.62 -18.65 -9.25
N ALA A 350 4.38 -18.85 -8.18
CA ALA A 350 5.84 -18.89 -8.26
C ALA A 350 6.35 -20.03 -9.17
N VAL A 351 5.64 -21.15 -9.26
CA VAL A 351 6.00 -22.27 -10.14
C VAL A 351 5.48 -22.06 -11.57
N PHE A 352 4.21 -21.76 -11.75
CA PHE A 352 3.51 -21.76 -13.04
C PHE A 352 3.45 -20.40 -13.74
N ARG A 353 3.69 -19.29 -13.02
CA ARG A 353 3.72 -17.92 -13.57
C ARG A 353 4.62 -17.00 -12.74
N HIS A 354 5.90 -17.33 -12.71
CA HIS A 354 6.87 -16.66 -11.87
C HIS A 354 7.08 -15.18 -12.26
N LYS A 355 7.33 -14.30 -11.28
CA LYS A 355 7.57 -12.85 -11.49
C LYS A 355 8.82 -12.55 -12.33
N ASP A 356 9.88 -13.33 -12.14
CA ASP A 356 11.06 -13.34 -13.00
C ASP A 356 10.76 -14.19 -14.24
N ARG A 357 10.79 -13.54 -15.41
CA ARG A 357 10.52 -14.15 -16.72
C ARG A 357 11.52 -15.24 -17.12
N LYS A 358 12.66 -15.37 -16.43
CA LYS A 358 13.65 -16.44 -16.67
C LYS A 358 13.42 -17.69 -15.82
N ARG A 359 12.57 -17.64 -14.80
CA ARG A 359 12.34 -18.72 -13.84
C ARG A 359 10.92 -19.28 -13.98
N GLY A 360 10.69 -20.45 -13.39
CA GLY A 360 9.39 -21.12 -13.37
C GLY A 360 9.16 -22.07 -14.55
N GLN A 361 7.96 -22.63 -14.57
CA GLN A 361 7.48 -23.68 -15.49
C GLN A 361 6.39 -23.17 -16.44
N GLN A 362 6.26 -21.84 -16.60
CA GLN A 362 5.12 -21.22 -17.28
C GLN A 362 4.92 -21.72 -18.72
N ASP A 363 5.97 -21.66 -19.55
CA ASP A 363 5.86 -22.12 -20.94
C ASP A 363 5.78 -23.65 -21.02
N THR A 364 6.46 -24.37 -20.13
CA THR A 364 6.35 -25.83 -20.02
C THR A 364 4.92 -26.26 -19.74
N LEU A 365 4.23 -25.59 -18.80
CA LEU A 365 2.83 -25.85 -18.46
C LEU A 365 1.91 -25.54 -19.64
N ARG A 366 2.16 -24.45 -20.37
CA ARG A 366 1.40 -24.11 -21.57
C ARG A 366 1.52 -25.19 -22.64
N TYR A 367 2.73 -25.68 -22.91
CA TYR A 367 2.95 -26.78 -23.87
C TYR A 367 2.26 -28.07 -23.42
N PHE A 368 2.28 -28.38 -22.12
CA PHE A 368 1.59 -29.52 -21.58
C PHE A 368 0.06 -29.41 -21.77
N TRP A 369 -0.52 -28.25 -21.47
CA TRP A 369 -1.95 -28.01 -21.70
C TRP A 369 -2.35 -28.09 -23.17
N ASP A 370 -1.54 -27.53 -24.07
CA ASP A 370 -1.77 -27.62 -25.51
C ASP A 370 -1.76 -29.07 -25.99
N LEU A 371 -0.85 -29.90 -25.46
CA LEU A 371 -0.75 -31.32 -25.78
C LEU A 371 -1.96 -32.12 -25.25
N GLU A 372 -2.35 -31.93 -23.99
CA GLU A 372 -3.37 -32.74 -23.33
C GLU A 372 -4.80 -32.30 -23.64
N MET A 373 -5.03 -30.99 -23.80
CA MET A 373 -6.37 -30.42 -23.97
C MET A 373 -6.62 -29.82 -25.37
N GLY A 374 -5.56 -29.59 -26.16
CA GLY A 374 -5.66 -28.94 -27.48
C GLY A 374 -5.83 -27.42 -27.41
N PHE A 375 -5.66 -26.82 -26.23
CA PHE A 375 -5.63 -25.37 -26.05
C PHE A 375 -4.77 -24.99 -24.84
N THR A 376 -4.28 -23.77 -24.85
CA THR A 376 -3.42 -23.23 -23.79
C THR A 376 -4.22 -22.33 -22.85
N LEU A 377 -4.12 -22.57 -21.55
CA LEU A 377 -4.54 -21.63 -20.52
C LEU A 377 -3.36 -20.80 -20.03
N CYS A 378 -3.63 -19.67 -19.39
CA CYS A 378 -2.61 -18.91 -18.66
C CYS A 378 -2.92 -19.00 -17.17
N PHE A 379 -2.01 -19.57 -16.39
CA PHE A 379 -2.17 -19.58 -14.94
C PHE A 379 -2.27 -18.15 -14.39
N PRO A 380 -3.06 -17.86 -13.33
CA PRO A 380 -3.26 -16.49 -12.84
C PRO A 380 -2.00 -15.87 -12.25
N ASP A 381 -1.92 -14.54 -12.27
CA ASP A 381 -0.71 -13.76 -11.91
C ASP A 381 -0.62 -13.48 -10.39
N THR A 382 -0.59 -14.54 -9.58
CA THR A 382 -0.57 -14.39 -8.10
C THR A 382 0.74 -13.80 -7.58
N SER A 383 1.85 -13.89 -8.33
CA SER A 383 3.16 -13.34 -7.96
C SER A 383 3.25 -11.81 -8.04
N ASN A 384 2.31 -11.14 -8.73
CA ASN A 384 2.29 -9.68 -8.89
C ASN A 384 1.06 -9.04 -8.22
N THR A 385 0.47 -9.72 -7.22
CA THR A 385 -0.59 -9.18 -6.35
C THR A 385 -1.80 -8.60 -7.10
N ARG A 386 -2.19 -9.21 -8.22
CA ARG A 386 -3.40 -8.76 -8.94
C ARG A 386 -4.65 -9.10 -8.13
N PHE A 387 -5.62 -8.18 -8.09
CA PHE A 387 -6.92 -8.44 -7.48
C PHE A 387 -7.55 -9.73 -8.02
N GLN A 388 -8.11 -10.53 -7.12
CA GLN A 388 -8.76 -11.82 -7.38
C GLN A 388 -7.86 -12.91 -7.99
N SER A 389 -6.58 -12.67 -8.27
CA SER A 389 -5.71 -13.67 -8.89
C SER A 389 -5.58 -14.96 -8.07
N HIS A 390 -5.56 -14.88 -6.74
CA HIS A 390 -5.57 -16.06 -5.89
C HIS A 390 -6.86 -16.87 -6.00
N ALA A 391 -8.00 -16.18 -6.11
CA ALA A 391 -9.30 -16.82 -6.22
C ALA A 391 -9.47 -17.49 -7.60
N GLU A 392 -9.04 -16.81 -8.67
CA GLU A 392 -8.94 -17.37 -10.02
C GLU A 392 -7.98 -18.57 -10.07
N ALA A 393 -6.85 -18.50 -9.35
CA ALA A 393 -5.89 -19.61 -9.27
C ALA A 393 -6.49 -20.83 -8.57
N CYS A 394 -7.26 -20.62 -7.50
CA CYS A 394 -8.00 -21.71 -6.84
C CYS A 394 -9.02 -22.34 -7.80
N ALA A 395 -9.73 -21.52 -8.59
CA ALA A 395 -10.69 -22.00 -9.59
C ALA A 395 -10.01 -22.86 -10.66
N ILE A 396 -8.87 -22.42 -11.19
CA ILE A 396 -8.09 -23.20 -12.15
C ILE A 396 -7.55 -24.48 -11.52
N ILE A 397 -7.03 -24.41 -10.30
CA ILE A 397 -6.47 -25.59 -9.61
C ILE A 397 -7.54 -26.65 -9.40
N ILE A 398 -8.71 -26.30 -8.86
CA ILE A 398 -9.75 -27.30 -8.58
C ILE A 398 -10.36 -27.86 -9.87
N THR A 399 -10.48 -27.04 -10.93
CA THR A 399 -11.00 -27.48 -12.23
C THR A 399 -10.09 -28.49 -12.91
N TYR A 400 -8.77 -28.26 -12.84
CA TYR A 400 -7.77 -29.06 -13.55
C TYR A 400 -6.85 -29.82 -12.59
N LEU A 401 -7.35 -30.19 -11.41
CA LEU A 401 -6.56 -30.76 -10.32
C LEU A 401 -5.74 -31.96 -10.77
N ASP A 402 -6.39 -32.93 -11.42
CA ASP A 402 -5.73 -34.14 -11.93
C ASP A 402 -4.65 -33.82 -12.98
N LEU A 403 -4.92 -32.87 -13.88
CA LEU A 403 -3.95 -32.46 -14.90
C LEU A 403 -2.76 -31.72 -14.29
N ILE A 404 -2.97 -30.93 -13.23
CA ILE A 404 -1.87 -30.26 -12.51
C ILE A 404 -1.00 -31.30 -11.78
N LEU A 405 -1.60 -32.31 -11.16
CA LEU A 405 -0.85 -33.40 -10.52
C LEU A 405 -0.08 -34.25 -11.54
N GLN A 406 -0.67 -34.51 -12.70
CA GLN A 406 0.01 -35.16 -13.84
C GLN A 406 1.16 -34.29 -14.35
N PHE A 407 0.95 -32.98 -14.50
CA PHE A 407 1.99 -32.04 -14.92
C PHE A 407 3.17 -32.02 -13.93
N LEU A 408 2.91 -31.96 -12.63
CA LEU A 408 3.99 -31.99 -11.63
C LEU A 408 4.74 -33.32 -11.67
N SER A 409 4.06 -34.44 -11.91
CA SER A 409 4.70 -35.74 -12.10
C SER A 409 5.53 -35.78 -13.40
N TYR A 410 5.06 -35.14 -14.46
CA TYR A 410 5.81 -34.97 -15.71
C TYR A 410 7.07 -34.10 -15.50
N VAL A 411 6.98 -33.01 -14.74
CA VAL A 411 8.13 -32.17 -14.38
C VAL A 411 9.15 -32.96 -13.56
N GLU A 412 8.69 -33.75 -12.59
CA GLU A 412 9.53 -34.63 -11.78
C GLU A 412 10.35 -35.59 -12.65
N GLN A 413 9.69 -36.28 -13.58
CA GLN A 413 10.32 -37.27 -14.47
C GLN A 413 11.33 -36.65 -15.46
N ASN A 414 11.11 -35.40 -15.88
CA ASN A 414 12.00 -34.73 -16.83
C ASN A 414 13.26 -34.12 -16.19
N LYS A 415 13.28 -33.98 -14.86
CA LYS A 415 14.47 -33.45 -14.17
C LYS A 415 15.57 -34.51 -14.11
N ALA A 416 16.82 -34.07 -14.25
CA ALA A 416 17.98 -34.95 -14.11
C ALA A 416 18.05 -35.63 -12.73
N SER A 417 17.61 -34.93 -11.67
CA SER A 417 17.49 -35.48 -10.32
C SER A 417 16.31 -36.43 -10.14
N GLN A 418 15.35 -36.44 -11.07
CA GLN A 418 14.05 -37.11 -10.93
C GLN A 418 13.30 -36.74 -9.65
N MET A 419 13.51 -35.52 -9.15
CA MET A 419 12.91 -35.03 -7.91
C MET A 419 12.40 -33.61 -8.10
N LEU A 420 11.20 -33.35 -7.57
CA LEU A 420 10.68 -31.99 -7.43
C LEU A 420 11.50 -31.19 -6.43
N ASN A 421 11.66 -29.89 -6.73
CA ASN A 421 12.22 -28.95 -5.76
C ASN A 421 11.21 -28.71 -4.61
N HIS A 422 11.66 -28.06 -3.54
CA HIS A 422 10.84 -27.89 -2.34
C HIS A 422 9.52 -27.15 -2.62
N MET A 423 9.52 -26.12 -3.48
CA MET A 423 8.32 -25.36 -3.83
C MET A 423 7.34 -26.21 -4.64
N GLU A 424 7.80 -26.89 -5.70
CA GLU A 424 6.98 -27.77 -6.54
C GLU A 424 6.38 -28.92 -5.71
N ARG A 425 7.15 -29.49 -4.77
CA ARG A 425 6.67 -30.52 -3.86
C ARG A 425 5.58 -30.01 -2.93
N ASN A 426 5.75 -28.81 -2.38
CA ASN A 426 4.72 -28.18 -1.55
C ASN A 426 3.43 -27.93 -2.35
N VAL A 427 3.54 -27.49 -3.62
CA VAL A 427 2.37 -27.36 -4.50
C VAL A 427 1.69 -28.71 -4.71
N LYS A 428 2.46 -29.77 -5.00
CA LYS A 428 1.93 -31.13 -5.19
C LYS A 428 1.19 -31.62 -3.93
N HIS A 429 1.85 -31.56 -2.76
CA HIS A 429 1.25 -31.98 -1.50
C HIS A 429 0.00 -31.16 -1.16
N GLY A 430 0.01 -29.85 -1.39
CA GLY A 430 -1.16 -29.00 -1.17
C GLY A 430 -2.33 -29.32 -2.11
N CYS A 431 -2.05 -29.74 -3.34
CA CYS A 431 -3.09 -30.20 -4.27
C CYS A 431 -3.67 -31.56 -3.85
N GLU A 432 -2.85 -32.44 -3.27
CA GLU A 432 -3.27 -33.77 -2.78
C GLU A 432 -4.00 -33.72 -1.42
N ASP A 433 -3.78 -32.65 -0.63
CA ASP A 433 -4.39 -32.48 0.70
C ASP A 433 -5.89 -32.18 0.63
N ASN A 434 -6.69 -33.04 1.28
CA ASN A 434 -8.15 -32.94 1.27
C ASN A 434 -8.64 -31.67 1.98
N ALA A 435 -8.01 -31.22 3.06
CA ALA A 435 -8.39 -29.98 3.74
C ALA A 435 -8.13 -28.75 2.85
N THR A 436 -7.00 -28.72 2.14
CA THR A 436 -6.70 -27.68 1.14
C THR A 436 -7.70 -27.70 -0.03
N GLN A 437 -8.14 -28.88 -0.50
CA GLN A 437 -9.17 -28.99 -1.53
C GLN A 437 -10.53 -28.42 -1.09
N HIS A 438 -10.90 -28.55 0.19
CA HIS A 438 -12.09 -27.86 0.73
C HIS A 438 -11.95 -26.35 0.58
N GLU A 439 -10.79 -25.79 0.93
CA GLU A 439 -10.55 -24.36 0.82
C GLU A 439 -10.57 -23.88 -0.64
N PHE A 440 -10.01 -24.63 -1.59
CA PHE A 440 -10.11 -24.33 -3.02
C PHE A 440 -11.56 -24.25 -3.48
N ALA A 441 -12.39 -25.21 -3.07
CA ALA A 441 -13.81 -25.25 -3.42
C ALA A 441 -14.56 -24.04 -2.86
N VAL A 442 -14.38 -23.71 -1.58
CA VAL A 442 -15.04 -22.54 -0.95
C VAL A 442 -14.64 -21.23 -1.61
N ILE A 443 -13.33 -21.02 -1.81
CA ILE A 443 -12.81 -19.80 -2.47
C ILE A 443 -13.37 -19.66 -3.88
N THR A 444 -13.41 -20.75 -4.64
CA THR A 444 -13.92 -20.76 -6.01
C THR A 444 -15.41 -20.47 -6.06
N ILE A 445 -16.21 -21.04 -5.15
CA ILE A 445 -17.64 -20.74 -5.03
C ILE A 445 -17.85 -19.25 -4.74
N TYR A 446 -17.14 -18.68 -3.77
CA TYR A 446 -17.25 -17.25 -3.45
C TYR A 446 -16.82 -16.37 -4.65
N TYR A 447 -15.75 -16.76 -5.33
CA TYR A 447 -15.26 -16.06 -6.53
C TYR A 447 -16.32 -15.99 -7.62
N GLN A 448 -16.94 -17.13 -7.97
CA GLN A 448 -17.96 -17.20 -9.02
C GLN A 448 -19.31 -16.58 -8.59
N ALA A 449 -19.65 -16.66 -7.30
CA ALA A 449 -20.94 -16.17 -6.80
C ALA A 449 -20.94 -14.68 -6.43
N ILE A 450 -19.83 -14.14 -5.93
CA ILE A 450 -19.72 -12.77 -5.40
C ILE A 450 -18.63 -12.00 -6.13
N GLY A 451 -17.40 -12.53 -6.11
CA GLY A 451 -16.20 -11.81 -6.54
C GLY A 451 -16.30 -11.32 -7.98
N VAL A 452 -16.49 -12.22 -8.94
CA VAL A 452 -16.59 -11.88 -10.37
C VAL A 452 -17.81 -11.02 -10.67
N PRO A 453 -19.04 -11.37 -10.25
CA PRO A 453 -20.20 -10.51 -10.47
C PRO A 453 -20.04 -9.08 -9.93
N TYR A 454 -19.50 -8.92 -8.72
CA TYR A 454 -19.24 -7.60 -8.16
C TYR A 454 -18.25 -6.82 -9.02
N MET A 455 -17.19 -7.49 -9.47
CA MET A 455 -16.18 -6.89 -10.33
C MET A 455 -16.71 -6.49 -11.71
N HIS A 456 -17.64 -7.26 -12.29
CA HIS A 456 -18.33 -6.89 -13.52
C HIS A 456 -19.18 -5.63 -13.34
N GLU A 457 -19.85 -5.45 -12.20
CA GLU A 457 -20.61 -4.23 -11.94
C GLU A 457 -19.67 -3.02 -11.73
N ILE A 458 -18.55 -3.19 -11.02
CA ILE A 458 -17.60 -2.11 -10.72
C ILE A 458 -16.74 -1.71 -11.93
N ARG A 459 -16.21 -2.68 -12.68
CA ARG A 459 -15.35 -2.45 -13.86
C ARG A 459 -16.09 -2.53 -15.19
N GLY A 460 -17.42 -2.55 -15.16
CA GLY A 460 -18.27 -2.70 -16.34
C GLY A 460 -18.12 -1.58 -17.37
N PRO A 461 -18.76 -1.71 -18.55
CA PRO A 461 -18.64 -0.75 -19.64
C PRO A 461 -19.10 0.67 -19.29
N LEU A 462 -19.96 0.82 -18.28
CA LEU A 462 -20.45 2.11 -17.78
C LEU A 462 -19.60 2.70 -16.65
N ARG A 463 -18.41 2.13 -16.36
CA ARG A 463 -17.57 2.57 -15.23
C ARG A 463 -17.29 4.08 -15.20
N SER A 464 -17.09 4.69 -16.38
CA SER A 464 -16.78 6.12 -16.53
C SER A 464 -17.97 7.03 -16.17
N GLU A 465 -19.17 6.46 -16.10
CA GLU A 465 -20.40 7.16 -15.71
C GLU A 465 -20.78 6.85 -14.26
N THR A 466 -20.31 5.71 -13.72
CA THR A 466 -20.59 5.26 -12.36
C THR A 466 -19.89 6.14 -11.33
N ASN A 467 -20.70 6.86 -10.54
CA ASN A 467 -20.22 7.55 -9.35
C ASN A 467 -20.12 6.57 -8.18
N MET A 468 -18.94 6.44 -7.58
CA MET A 468 -18.69 5.64 -6.37
C MET A 468 -19.68 5.93 -5.23
N LEU A 469 -20.09 7.19 -5.08
CA LEU A 469 -21.01 7.62 -4.03
C LEU A 469 -22.44 7.06 -4.21
N LYS A 470 -22.79 6.56 -5.40
CA LYS A 470 -24.09 5.96 -5.72
C LYS A 470 -24.11 4.43 -5.56
N LEU A 471 -23.01 3.82 -5.11
CA LEU A 471 -22.87 2.36 -5.03
C LEU A 471 -23.42 1.73 -3.74
N GLY A 472 -24.00 2.53 -2.84
CA GLY A 472 -24.64 2.04 -1.61
C GLY A 472 -25.62 0.87 -1.84
N PRO A 473 -26.58 0.97 -2.79
CA PRO A 473 -27.50 -0.13 -3.11
C PRO A 473 -26.81 -1.42 -3.58
N LEU A 474 -25.69 -1.32 -4.31
CA LEU A 474 -24.90 -2.49 -4.70
C LEU A 474 -24.28 -3.15 -3.48
N HIS A 475 -23.71 -2.37 -2.55
CA HIS A 475 -23.14 -2.92 -1.32
C HIS A 475 -24.20 -3.57 -0.42
N GLU A 476 -25.41 -3.01 -0.34
CA GLU A 476 -26.53 -3.67 0.35
C GLU A 476 -26.98 -4.97 -0.34
N LYS A 477 -26.96 -4.99 -1.67
CA LYS A 477 -27.24 -6.20 -2.47
C LYS A 477 -26.22 -7.32 -2.17
N VAL A 478 -24.93 -6.98 -2.10
CA VAL A 478 -23.86 -7.93 -1.73
C VAL A 478 -24.09 -8.51 -0.33
N LYS A 479 -24.30 -7.64 0.68
CA LYS A 479 -24.56 -8.07 2.05
C LYS A 479 -25.81 -8.95 2.16
N SER A 480 -26.89 -8.54 1.50
CA SER A 480 -28.13 -9.31 1.45
C SER A 480 -27.94 -10.68 0.79
N HIS A 481 -27.11 -10.76 -0.25
CA HIS A 481 -26.81 -12.03 -0.93
C HIS A 481 -25.98 -12.96 -0.05
N LEU A 482 -24.96 -12.44 0.64
CA LEU A 482 -24.19 -13.21 1.62
C LEU A 482 -25.08 -13.76 2.75
N CYS A 483 -26.00 -12.96 3.29
CA CYS A 483 -26.97 -13.44 4.28
C CYS A 483 -27.83 -14.60 3.76
N LYS A 484 -28.25 -14.57 2.48
CA LYS A 484 -29.00 -15.67 1.86
C LYS A 484 -28.16 -16.94 1.76
N ILE A 485 -26.90 -16.82 1.35
CA ILE A 485 -25.96 -17.95 1.24
C ILE A 485 -25.67 -18.55 2.62
N ILE A 486 -25.46 -17.72 3.65
CA ILE A 486 -25.25 -18.16 5.04
C ILE A 486 -26.47 -18.92 5.55
N ALA A 487 -27.67 -18.40 5.32
CA ALA A 487 -28.91 -19.04 5.75
C ALA A 487 -29.22 -20.34 4.98
N ASN A 488 -28.84 -20.41 3.71
CA ASN A 488 -29.07 -21.56 2.85
C ASN A 488 -27.88 -21.82 1.91
N PRO A 489 -26.83 -22.52 2.37
CA PRO A 489 -25.65 -22.80 1.55
C PRO A 489 -25.95 -23.72 0.36
N ASN A 490 -27.10 -24.41 0.34
CA ASN A 490 -27.53 -25.22 -0.80
C ASN A 490 -27.84 -24.38 -2.05
N LEU A 491 -27.99 -23.06 -1.93
CA LEU A 491 -28.01 -22.15 -3.10
C LEU A 491 -26.76 -22.30 -3.97
N LEU A 492 -25.64 -22.70 -3.37
CA LEU A 492 -24.34 -22.85 -4.03
C LEU A 492 -23.76 -24.27 -3.96
N LEU A 493 -24.47 -25.21 -3.33
CA LEU A 493 -24.00 -26.58 -3.12
C LEU A 493 -25.01 -27.65 -3.58
N SER A 494 -26.25 -27.28 -3.94
CA SER A 494 -27.24 -28.24 -4.43
C SER A 494 -26.85 -28.77 -5.81
N PRO A 495 -27.12 -30.05 -6.14
CA PRO A 495 -27.02 -30.54 -7.52
C PRO A 495 -27.88 -29.75 -8.51
N ASP A 496 -29.00 -29.20 -8.04
CA ASP A 496 -29.94 -28.38 -8.82
C ASP A 496 -29.67 -26.87 -8.66
N MET A 497 -28.48 -26.47 -8.21
CA MET A 497 -28.14 -25.06 -8.06
C MET A 497 -28.15 -24.35 -9.41
N SER A 498 -28.62 -23.11 -9.42
CA SER A 498 -28.73 -22.30 -10.63
C SER A 498 -28.03 -20.98 -10.43
N TYR A 499 -27.39 -20.48 -11.48
CA TYR A 499 -26.66 -19.21 -11.44
C TYR A 499 -27.61 -18.03 -11.19
N GLU A 500 -28.88 -18.13 -11.60
CA GLU A 500 -29.91 -17.10 -11.39
C GLU A 500 -30.17 -16.81 -9.91
N THR A 501 -29.96 -17.81 -9.04
CA THR A 501 -30.15 -17.67 -7.58
C THR A 501 -28.85 -17.71 -6.81
N GLY A 502 -27.80 -18.35 -7.36
CA GLY A 502 -26.49 -18.48 -6.73
C GLY A 502 -25.56 -17.28 -6.98
N SER A 503 -25.56 -16.69 -8.17
CA SER A 503 -24.71 -15.52 -8.47
C SER A 503 -25.35 -14.22 -7.97
N LEU A 504 -24.52 -13.26 -7.58
CA LEU A 504 -24.96 -11.94 -7.12
C LEU A 504 -25.75 -11.16 -8.19
N ASP A 505 -25.34 -11.26 -9.45
CA ASP A 505 -25.96 -10.54 -10.56
C ASP A 505 -27.01 -11.36 -11.33
N GLY A 506 -27.21 -12.63 -10.93
CA GLY A 506 -28.13 -13.56 -11.58
C GLY A 506 -27.67 -14.01 -12.97
N LYS A 507 -26.40 -13.79 -13.33
CA LYS A 507 -25.83 -14.17 -14.64
C LYS A 507 -25.01 -15.46 -14.53
N LEU A 508 -24.69 -16.02 -15.70
CA LEU A 508 -23.83 -17.20 -15.80
C LEU A 508 -22.51 -16.97 -15.06
N TRP A 509 -22.03 -18.03 -14.39
CA TRP A 509 -20.69 -18.03 -13.80
C TRP A 509 -19.63 -17.86 -14.90
N GLU A 510 -18.54 -17.18 -14.55
CA GLU A 510 -17.42 -16.93 -15.47
C GLU A 510 -16.70 -18.23 -15.84
N MET A 511 -16.59 -19.15 -14.87
CA MET A 511 -16.04 -20.50 -15.08
C MET A 511 -17.04 -21.56 -14.58
N PRO A 512 -18.09 -21.89 -15.36
CA PRO A 512 -19.06 -22.91 -14.99
C PRO A 512 -18.42 -24.28 -14.73
N GLU A 513 -17.37 -24.62 -15.47
CA GLU A 513 -16.57 -25.84 -15.30
C GLU A 513 -15.98 -25.97 -13.89
N ALA A 514 -15.60 -24.86 -13.26
CA ALA A 514 -15.07 -24.87 -11.91
C ALA A 514 -16.14 -25.24 -10.87
N ILE A 515 -17.37 -24.76 -11.07
CA ILE A 515 -18.52 -25.16 -10.23
C ILE A 515 -18.84 -26.63 -10.43
N TYR A 516 -18.83 -27.13 -11.67
CA TYR A 516 -19.06 -28.56 -11.93
C TYR A 516 -17.98 -29.45 -11.31
N ALA A 517 -16.71 -29.06 -11.39
CA ALA A 517 -15.61 -29.77 -10.74
C ALA A 517 -15.83 -29.86 -9.21
N ILE A 518 -16.26 -28.77 -8.58
CA ILE A 518 -16.56 -28.76 -7.14
C ILE A 518 -17.73 -29.68 -6.80
N LEU A 519 -18.80 -29.68 -7.60
CA LEU A 519 -19.94 -30.58 -7.38
C LEU A 519 -19.54 -32.06 -7.52
N GLN A 520 -18.62 -32.37 -8.44
CA GLN A 520 -18.07 -33.72 -8.58
C GLN A 520 -17.21 -34.12 -7.38
N CYS A 521 -16.41 -33.20 -6.83
CA CYS A 521 -15.56 -33.45 -5.66
C CYS A 521 -16.33 -33.41 -4.33
N LYS A 522 -17.51 -32.77 -4.27
CA LYS A 522 -18.31 -32.58 -3.07
C LYS A 522 -18.50 -33.83 -2.19
N PRO A 523 -18.75 -35.04 -2.73
CA PRO A 523 -18.89 -36.25 -1.90
C PRO A 523 -17.65 -36.57 -1.06
N GLN A 524 -16.47 -36.10 -1.48
CA GLN A 524 -15.19 -36.28 -0.80
C GLN A 524 -14.83 -35.10 0.12
N LEU A 525 -15.70 -34.08 0.19
CA LEU A 525 -15.50 -32.84 0.94
C LEU A 525 -16.59 -32.68 2.02
N PRO A 526 -16.55 -33.47 3.11
CA PRO A 526 -17.62 -33.50 4.12
C PRO A 526 -17.82 -32.18 4.87
N HIS A 527 -16.80 -31.32 4.92
CA HIS A 527 -16.84 -30.04 5.64
C HIS A 527 -17.11 -28.83 4.73
N LEU A 528 -17.42 -29.05 3.45
CA LEU A 528 -17.58 -27.96 2.47
C LEU A 528 -18.68 -26.95 2.86
N SER A 529 -19.83 -27.45 3.31
CA SER A 529 -20.95 -26.58 3.71
C SER A 529 -20.63 -25.70 4.93
N PRO A 530 -20.14 -26.23 6.07
CA PRO A 530 -19.82 -25.38 7.22
C PRO A 530 -18.65 -24.41 6.94
N LEU A 531 -17.66 -24.80 6.12
CA LEU A 531 -16.59 -23.89 5.70
C LEU A 531 -17.09 -22.75 4.82
N LEU A 532 -18.00 -23.02 3.87
CA LEU A 532 -18.61 -21.98 3.04
C LEU A 532 -19.39 -20.97 3.91
N VAL A 533 -20.13 -21.45 4.90
CA VAL A 533 -20.84 -20.59 5.85
C VAL A 533 -19.86 -19.74 6.67
N SER A 534 -18.78 -20.34 7.19
CA SER A 534 -17.74 -19.62 7.93
C SER A 534 -17.09 -18.53 7.07
N PHE A 535 -16.71 -18.87 5.85
CA PHE A 535 -16.13 -17.92 4.88
C PHE A 535 -17.09 -16.76 4.60
N CYS A 536 -18.36 -17.06 4.26
CA CYS A 536 -19.34 -16.01 3.94
C CYS A 536 -19.63 -15.12 5.15
N THR A 537 -19.59 -15.66 6.36
CA THR A 537 -19.76 -14.90 7.61
C THR A 537 -18.60 -13.90 7.79
N GLY A 538 -17.35 -14.36 7.68
CA GLY A 538 -16.18 -13.47 7.76
C GLY A 538 -16.13 -12.42 6.64
N ALA A 539 -16.59 -12.79 5.44
CA ALA A 539 -16.73 -11.85 4.33
C ALA A 539 -17.82 -10.80 4.60
N LEU A 540 -18.97 -11.20 5.14
CA LEU A 540 -20.09 -10.30 5.47
C LEU A 540 -19.68 -9.27 6.54
N GLU A 541 -19.10 -9.71 7.65
CA GLU A 541 -18.60 -8.81 8.71
C GLU A 541 -17.61 -7.78 8.13
N THR A 542 -16.79 -8.22 7.19
CA THR A 542 -15.82 -7.36 6.55
C THR A 542 -16.47 -6.37 5.57
N TRP A 543 -17.48 -6.81 4.79
CA TRP A 543 -18.28 -5.91 3.96
C TRP A 543 -18.95 -4.82 4.79
N GLU A 544 -19.55 -5.16 5.92
CA GLU A 544 -20.16 -4.18 6.85
C GLU A 544 -19.15 -3.13 7.31
N ARG A 545 -17.95 -3.56 7.73
CA ARG A 545 -16.86 -2.67 8.14
C ARG A 545 -16.43 -1.72 7.01
N PHE A 546 -16.18 -2.23 5.80
CA PHE A 546 -15.64 -1.45 4.67
C PHE A 546 -16.68 -0.68 3.84
N THR A 547 -17.98 -0.84 4.18
CA THR A 547 -19.09 -0.08 3.60
C THR A 547 -19.77 0.88 4.58
N SER A 548 -19.21 1.01 5.80
CA SER A 548 -19.72 1.89 6.87
C SER A 548 -19.98 3.35 6.47
N LYS A 549 -19.27 3.89 5.47
CA LYS A 549 -19.52 5.23 4.91
C LYS A 549 -20.89 5.40 4.22
N PHE A 550 -21.55 4.30 3.84
CA PHE A 550 -22.87 4.28 3.22
C PHE A 550 -24.01 4.09 4.23
N LEU A 551 -23.72 4.07 5.54
CA LEU A 551 -24.75 3.94 6.56
C LEU A 551 -25.71 5.14 6.54
N ALA A 552 -26.97 4.86 6.86
CA ALA A 552 -28.01 5.88 6.98
C ALA A 552 -27.60 6.97 7.98
N GLY A 553 -27.88 8.23 7.64
CA GLY A 553 -27.43 9.40 8.40
C GLY A 553 -25.96 9.78 8.21
N GLY A 554 -25.19 9.04 7.40
CA GLY A 554 -23.81 9.37 7.05
C GLY A 554 -23.69 10.55 6.08
N ALA A 555 -22.44 10.96 5.79
CA ALA A 555 -22.15 12.07 4.88
C ALA A 555 -22.70 11.82 3.46
N ILE A 556 -22.63 10.58 2.97
CA ILE A 556 -23.14 10.20 1.64
C ILE A 556 -24.68 10.19 1.62
N ASP A 557 -25.31 9.57 2.62
CA ASP A 557 -26.78 9.44 2.71
C ASP A 557 -27.48 10.79 2.87
N THR A 558 -26.86 11.71 3.61
CA THR A 558 -27.41 13.06 3.82
C THR A 558 -27.03 14.07 2.74
N ALA A 559 -26.21 13.69 1.76
CA ALA A 559 -25.79 14.58 0.68
C ALA A 559 -26.92 14.77 -0.34
N THR A 560 -27.06 15.99 -0.86
CA THR A 560 -27.97 16.27 -1.98
C THR A 560 -27.42 15.68 -3.28
N THR A 561 -28.27 15.58 -4.31
CA THR A 561 -27.82 15.08 -5.62
C THR A 561 -26.74 15.99 -6.20
N GLU A 562 -26.88 17.30 -6.04
CA GLU A 562 -25.91 18.30 -6.49
C GLU A 562 -24.56 18.14 -5.79
N GLN A 563 -24.55 17.85 -4.48
CA GLN A 563 -23.33 17.58 -3.70
C GLN A 563 -22.66 16.28 -4.14
N ILE A 564 -23.44 15.23 -4.42
CA ILE A 564 -22.92 13.96 -4.93
C ILE A 564 -22.26 14.14 -6.31
N GLU A 565 -22.85 14.98 -7.18
CA GLU A 565 -22.29 15.27 -8.50
C GLU A 565 -21.10 16.25 -8.46
N SER A 566 -21.00 17.13 -7.47
CA SER A 566 -19.78 17.96 -7.30
C SER A 566 -18.63 17.14 -6.72
N ALA A 567 -18.93 16.12 -5.91
CA ALA A 567 -17.97 15.18 -5.35
C ALA A 567 -17.85 13.87 -6.15
N TRP A 568 -18.00 13.92 -7.48
CA TRP A 568 -17.93 12.71 -8.31
C TRP A 568 -16.55 12.02 -8.20
N MET A 569 -16.56 10.71 -7.97
CA MET A 569 -15.35 9.89 -7.84
C MET A 569 -15.51 8.57 -8.60
N GLU A 570 -14.40 8.09 -9.13
CA GLU A 570 -14.29 6.75 -9.74
C GLU A 570 -14.57 5.65 -8.72
N SER A 571 -15.09 4.53 -9.21
CA SER A 571 -15.36 3.35 -8.37
C SER A 571 -14.08 2.56 -8.00
N THR A 572 -13.01 2.72 -8.78
CA THR A 572 -11.72 2.03 -8.58
C THR A 572 -10.57 3.01 -8.50
N ASN A 573 -9.44 2.55 -7.96
CA ASN A 573 -8.19 3.32 -7.93
C ASN A 573 -7.28 3.03 -9.14
N ASP A 574 -7.85 2.47 -10.22
CA ASP A 574 -7.09 1.94 -11.36
C ASP A 574 -6.23 3.03 -12.04
N LEU A 575 -6.60 4.32 -11.92
CA LEU A 575 -5.83 5.44 -12.44
C LEU A 575 -4.44 5.56 -11.77
N ASN A 576 -4.41 5.42 -10.44
CA ASN A 576 -3.16 5.49 -9.68
C ASN A 576 -2.30 4.23 -9.89
N GLU A 577 -2.91 3.05 -9.83
CA GLU A 577 -2.23 1.78 -10.14
C GLU A 577 -1.65 1.78 -11.56
N GLY A 578 -2.42 2.29 -12.53
CA GLY A 578 -1.99 2.46 -13.91
C GLY A 578 -0.84 3.45 -14.06
N ALA A 579 -0.81 4.54 -13.28
CA ALA A 579 0.30 5.48 -13.26
C ALA A 579 1.60 4.81 -12.77
N PHE A 580 1.53 3.99 -11.72
CA PHE A 580 2.67 3.21 -11.26
C PHE A 580 3.12 2.15 -12.26
N GLY A 581 2.17 1.43 -12.88
CA GLY A 581 2.47 0.48 -13.95
C GLY A 581 3.19 1.15 -15.13
N ASN A 582 2.76 2.34 -15.52
CA ASN A 582 3.42 3.14 -16.56
C ASN A 582 4.82 3.58 -16.15
N TRP A 583 4.99 4.04 -14.91
CA TRP A 583 6.31 4.42 -14.37
C TRP A 583 7.27 3.23 -14.39
N GLN A 584 6.84 2.07 -13.88
CA GLN A 584 7.67 0.86 -13.84
C GLN A 584 8.10 0.42 -15.24
N GLN A 585 7.20 0.43 -16.22
CA GLN A 585 7.55 0.11 -17.61
C GLN A 585 8.52 1.14 -18.19
N ALA A 586 8.25 2.43 -17.98
CA ALA A 586 9.09 3.50 -18.52
C ALA A 586 10.50 3.49 -17.89
N ALA A 587 10.62 3.23 -16.59
CA ALA A 587 11.89 3.09 -15.88
C ALA A 587 12.68 1.84 -16.30
N ARG A 588 11.99 0.77 -16.74
CA ARG A 588 12.66 -0.41 -17.33
C ARG A 588 13.22 -0.13 -18.72
N ILE A 589 12.47 0.58 -19.56
CA ILE A 589 12.90 0.92 -20.93
C ILE A 589 13.95 2.03 -20.92
N ARG A 590 13.82 3.00 -20.00
CA ARG A 590 14.67 4.19 -19.88
C ARG A 590 15.10 4.41 -18.42
N PRO A 591 16.10 3.66 -17.93
CA PRO A 591 16.51 3.71 -16.52
C PRO A 591 17.11 5.05 -16.07
N ASN A 592 17.63 5.85 -17.01
CA ASN A 592 18.21 7.17 -16.72
C ASN A 592 17.18 8.31 -16.77
N MET A 593 15.91 8.02 -17.06
CA MET A 593 14.86 9.02 -17.12
C MET A 593 14.53 9.54 -15.72
N SER A 594 14.49 10.88 -15.55
CA SER A 594 14.08 11.47 -14.29
C SER A 594 12.56 11.41 -14.09
N LEU A 595 12.13 11.39 -12.82
CA LEU A 595 10.71 11.40 -12.48
C LEU A 595 10.00 12.67 -12.96
N ASN A 596 10.65 13.84 -12.87
CA ASN A 596 10.11 15.10 -13.39
C ASN A 596 9.87 15.03 -14.91
N TYR A 597 10.80 14.45 -15.67
CA TYR A 597 10.64 14.29 -17.11
C TYR A 597 9.50 13.31 -17.44
N PHE A 598 9.40 12.21 -16.70
CA PHE A 598 8.27 11.28 -16.83
C PHE A 598 6.93 11.96 -16.52
N ASN A 599 6.85 12.72 -15.44
CA ASN A 599 5.65 13.46 -15.07
C ASN A 599 5.26 14.45 -16.17
N ALA A 600 6.19 15.25 -16.68
CA ALA A 600 5.91 16.19 -17.77
C ALA A 600 5.32 15.49 -19.01
N LEU A 601 5.90 14.35 -19.42
CA LEU A 601 5.44 13.56 -20.55
C LEU A 601 4.04 12.96 -20.31
N GLN A 602 3.82 12.37 -19.14
CA GLN A 602 2.55 11.74 -18.80
C GLN A 602 1.45 12.76 -18.55
N MET A 603 1.76 13.92 -17.94
CA MET A 603 0.80 15.01 -17.75
C MET A 603 0.39 15.58 -19.10
N TYR A 604 1.35 15.84 -20.00
CA TYR A 604 1.03 16.31 -21.35
C TYR A 604 0.06 15.37 -22.07
N LYS A 605 0.37 14.07 -22.04
CA LYS A 605 -0.43 13.01 -22.67
C LYS A 605 -1.81 12.84 -22.02
N LYS A 606 -1.83 12.51 -20.72
CA LYS A 606 -3.07 12.14 -20.00
C LYS A 606 -4.03 13.31 -19.83
N ASN A 607 -3.51 14.54 -19.75
CA ASN A 607 -4.33 15.73 -19.55
C ASN A 607 -4.76 16.38 -20.88
N GLY A 608 -4.33 15.82 -22.03
CA GLY A 608 -4.65 16.37 -23.35
C GLY A 608 -4.08 17.76 -23.57
N ALA A 609 -2.87 18.03 -23.07
CA ALA A 609 -2.32 19.39 -23.03
C ALA A 609 -1.84 19.91 -24.40
N SER A 610 -1.86 19.08 -25.46
CA SER A 610 -1.47 19.49 -26.81
C SER A 610 -2.31 20.64 -27.35
N SER A 611 -3.65 20.55 -27.24
CA SER A 611 -4.55 21.63 -27.67
C SER A 611 -4.37 22.88 -26.84
N TYR A 612 -4.14 22.72 -25.54
CA TYR A 612 -3.90 23.83 -24.62
C TYR A 612 -2.59 24.56 -24.96
N LEU A 613 -1.48 23.84 -25.11
CA LEU A 613 -0.18 24.40 -25.47
C LEU A 613 -0.23 25.15 -26.82
N LYS A 614 -1.00 24.64 -27.79
CA LYS A 614 -1.22 25.28 -29.10
C LYS A 614 -2.12 26.53 -29.01
N SER A 615 -2.94 26.65 -27.97
CA SER A 615 -3.78 27.84 -27.74
C SER A 615 -3.01 29.01 -27.13
N LEU A 616 -1.84 28.76 -26.54
CA LEU A 616 -0.98 29.80 -25.97
C LEU A 616 -0.32 30.64 -27.07
N THR A 617 -0.27 31.94 -26.84
CA THR A 617 0.48 32.91 -27.64
C THR A 617 1.99 32.68 -27.57
N SER A 618 2.73 33.16 -28.55
CA SER A 618 4.21 33.04 -28.56
C SER A 618 4.89 33.78 -27.39
N GLU A 619 4.24 34.81 -26.84
CA GLU A 619 4.72 35.52 -25.64
C GLU A 619 4.56 34.66 -24.39
N GLU A 620 3.37 34.08 -24.19
CA GLU A 620 3.10 33.12 -23.10
C GLU A 620 4.10 31.98 -23.09
N ARG A 621 4.32 31.37 -24.25
CA ARG A 621 5.26 30.25 -24.39
C ARG A 621 6.70 30.67 -24.12
N ARG A 622 7.08 31.91 -24.47
CA ARG A 622 8.42 32.44 -24.19
C ARG A 622 8.66 32.59 -22.69
N GLU A 623 7.71 33.16 -21.95
CA GLU A 623 7.81 33.28 -20.49
C GLU A 623 7.78 31.92 -19.80
N LEU A 624 6.91 31.02 -20.26
CA LEU A 624 6.85 29.64 -19.76
C LEU A 624 8.20 28.92 -19.91
N ARG A 625 8.83 29.03 -21.10
CA ARG A 625 10.17 28.48 -21.34
C ARG A 625 11.25 29.10 -20.47
N LYS A 626 11.14 30.39 -20.13
CA LYS A 626 12.09 31.06 -19.22
C LYS A 626 11.96 30.49 -17.81
N LEU A 627 10.74 30.41 -17.28
CA LEU A 627 10.46 29.84 -15.96
C LEU A 627 10.99 28.41 -15.84
N ILE A 628 10.74 27.57 -16.84
CA ILE A 628 11.18 26.16 -16.82
C ILE A 628 12.70 26.04 -16.84
N ARG A 629 13.40 26.92 -17.57
CA ARG A 629 14.87 26.92 -17.57
C ARG A 629 15.42 27.30 -16.21
N GLU A 630 14.81 28.28 -15.54
CA GLU A 630 15.18 28.68 -14.18
C GLU A 630 14.94 27.51 -13.20
N GLN A 631 13.77 26.86 -13.25
CA GLN A 631 13.45 25.69 -12.42
C GLN A 631 14.35 24.48 -12.71
N ASP A 632 14.66 24.15 -13.96
CA ASP A 632 15.56 23.02 -14.29
C ASP A 632 16.99 23.30 -13.81
N SER A 633 17.40 24.58 -13.79
CA SER A 633 18.71 25.01 -13.31
C SER A 633 18.82 25.11 -11.77
N SER A 634 17.71 25.11 -11.03
CA SER A 634 17.70 25.30 -9.57
C SER A 634 18.24 24.11 -8.78
N GLY A 635 18.36 22.93 -9.42
CA GLY A 635 18.85 21.72 -8.76
C GLY A 635 17.83 21.02 -7.85
N ASN A 636 16.54 21.37 -7.92
CA ASN A 636 15.48 20.78 -7.09
C ASN A 636 15.46 19.24 -7.11
N ASN A 637 15.68 18.63 -8.28
CA ASN A 637 15.78 17.16 -8.40
C ASN A 637 16.94 16.56 -7.59
N CYS A 638 18.04 17.29 -7.44
CA CYS A 638 19.16 16.89 -6.59
C CYS A 638 18.78 17.03 -5.12
N ALA A 639 18.16 18.15 -4.75
CA ALA A 639 17.70 18.42 -3.39
C ALA A 639 16.76 17.32 -2.87
N ILE A 640 15.77 16.90 -3.65
CA ILE A 640 14.85 15.80 -3.28
C ILE A 640 15.61 14.50 -2.96
N LYS A 641 16.59 14.14 -3.81
CA LYS A 641 17.42 12.95 -3.58
C LYS A 641 18.27 13.07 -2.31
N HIS A 642 18.81 14.25 -2.03
CA HIS A 642 19.54 14.53 -0.80
C HIS A 642 18.65 14.39 0.44
N THR A 643 17.42 14.93 0.40
CA THR A 643 16.45 14.79 1.49
C THR A 643 16.13 13.32 1.77
N MET A 644 15.91 12.51 0.73
CA MET A 644 15.69 11.07 0.90
C MET A 644 16.90 10.36 1.51
N ALA A 645 18.10 10.64 1.00
CA ALA A 645 19.33 10.04 1.53
C ALA A 645 19.58 10.44 2.99
N GLN A 646 19.27 11.68 3.36
CA GLN A 646 19.40 12.14 4.74
C GLN A 646 18.38 11.44 5.65
N HIS A 647 17.12 11.34 5.24
CA HIS A 647 16.11 10.60 5.99
C HIS A 647 16.51 9.14 6.23
N MET A 648 17.03 8.46 5.21
CA MET A 648 17.52 7.08 5.35
C MET A 648 18.67 6.97 6.38
N LYS A 649 19.58 7.95 6.42
CA LYS A 649 20.64 8.00 7.44
C LYS A 649 20.06 8.21 8.83
N ASP A 650 19.07 9.08 8.97
CA ASP A 650 18.43 9.36 10.26
C ASP A 650 17.71 8.12 10.79
N VAL A 651 16.98 7.40 9.93
CA VAL A 651 16.31 6.13 10.27
C VAL A 651 17.35 5.07 10.66
N ALA A 652 18.45 4.94 9.93
CA ALA A 652 19.52 4.00 10.27
C ALA A 652 20.13 4.32 11.65
N SER A 653 20.36 5.60 11.95
CA SER A 653 20.84 6.03 13.28
C SER A 653 19.83 5.69 14.39
N GLN A 654 18.55 5.98 14.17
CA GLN A 654 17.50 5.67 15.14
C GLN A 654 17.37 4.17 15.40
N ASN A 655 17.47 3.34 14.36
CA ASN A 655 17.44 1.89 14.51
C ASN A 655 18.67 1.38 15.27
N ALA A 656 19.87 1.89 14.97
CA ALA A 656 21.08 1.56 15.71
C ALA A 656 20.95 1.93 17.20
N ASP A 657 20.36 3.08 17.53
CA ASP A 657 20.13 3.49 18.92
C ASP A 657 19.05 2.65 19.62
N LYS A 658 17.99 2.24 18.91
CA LYS A 658 17.00 1.28 19.40
C LYS A 658 17.63 -0.07 19.67
N ASP A 659 18.49 -0.56 18.79
CA ASP A 659 19.19 -1.83 18.95
C ASP A 659 20.17 -1.78 20.10
N ARG A 660 20.94 -0.69 20.25
CA ARG A 660 21.78 -0.45 21.44
C ARG A 660 20.95 -0.44 22.72
N THR A 661 19.80 0.23 22.73
CA THR A 661 18.90 0.28 23.89
C THR A 661 18.33 -1.10 24.21
N ARG A 662 17.95 -1.87 23.18
CA ARG A 662 17.46 -3.24 23.30
C ARG A 662 18.55 -4.18 23.83
N ALA A 663 19.75 -4.11 23.28
CA ALA A 663 20.91 -4.88 23.72
C ALA A 663 21.28 -4.55 25.16
N ALA A 664 21.33 -3.26 25.53
CA ALA A 664 21.59 -2.83 26.91
C ALA A 664 20.47 -3.26 27.88
N ARG A 665 19.22 -3.40 27.42
CA ARG A 665 18.13 -3.95 28.22
C ARG A 665 18.28 -5.47 28.41
N ILE A 666 18.67 -6.18 27.36
CA ILE A 666 18.93 -7.64 27.42
C ILE A 666 20.12 -7.91 28.34
N ALA A 667 21.25 -7.23 28.13
CA ALA A 667 22.45 -7.38 28.95
C ALA A 667 22.18 -7.08 30.43
N ARG A 668 21.42 -6.02 30.77
CA ARG A 668 21.01 -5.75 32.17
C ARG A 668 20.12 -6.84 32.75
N ALA A 669 19.23 -7.42 31.94
CA ALA A 669 18.39 -8.53 32.40
C ALA A 669 19.23 -9.81 32.61
N GLU A 670 20.20 -10.08 31.74
CA GLU A 670 21.13 -11.20 31.89
C GLU A 670 22.05 -11.03 33.10
N GLU A 671 22.60 -9.84 33.32
CA GLU A 671 23.42 -9.52 34.50
C GLU A 671 22.61 -9.63 35.79
N ALA A 672 21.35 -9.20 35.79
CA ALA A 672 20.46 -9.37 36.95
C ALA A 672 20.17 -10.85 37.24
N VAL A 673 20.03 -11.68 36.19
CA VAL A 673 19.89 -13.12 36.35
C VAL A 673 21.20 -13.72 36.87
N ASP A 674 22.36 -13.37 36.32
CA ASP A 674 23.66 -13.92 36.74
C ASP A 674 24.05 -13.51 38.16
N GLY A 675 23.68 -12.30 38.60
CA GLY A 675 23.86 -11.82 39.97
C GLY A 675 22.78 -12.28 40.95
N CYS A 676 21.82 -13.10 40.52
CA CYS A 676 20.79 -13.65 41.40
C CYS A 676 21.38 -14.78 42.24
N ASP A 677 21.32 -14.65 43.58
CA ASP A 677 21.66 -15.74 44.50
C ASP A 677 20.54 -16.80 44.50
N PRO A 678 20.72 -17.99 43.90
CA PRO A 678 19.63 -18.92 43.68
C PRO A 678 19.27 -19.69 44.95
N TYR A 679 17.98 -19.93 45.18
CA TYR A 679 17.56 -20.96 46.14
C TYR A 679 17.85 -22.34 45.56
N GLN A 680 18.68 -23.12 46.27
CA GLN A 680 19.11 -24.46 45.84
C GLN A 680 18.45 -25.59 46.63
N THR A 681 17.79 -25.29 47.75
CA THR A 681 17.08 -26.29 48.56
C THR A 681 15.63 -25.92 48.80
N SER A 682 14.77 -26.93 48.86
CA SER A 682 13.33 -26.75 49.08
C SER A 682 13.06 -26.06 50.43
N GLN A 683 13.90 -26.36 51.43
CA GLN A 683 13.83 -25.76 52.77
C GLN A 683 14.13 -24.25 52.75
N ALA A 684 15.22 -23.82 52.11
CA ALA A 684 15.60 -22.41 52.07
C ALA A 684 14.55 -21.55 51.33
N LEU A 685 13.96 -22.10 50.26
CA LEU A 685 12.87 -21.44 49.54
C LEU A 685 11.60 -21.33 50.41
N GLU A 686 11.24 -22.38 51.16
CA GLU A 686 10.06 -22.39 52.02
C GLU A 686 10.17 -21.39 53.18
N GLU A 687 11.34 -21.29 53.81
CA GLU A 687 11.64 -20.31 54.86
C GLU A 687 11.50 -18.87 54.33
N ALA A 688 12.04 -18.59 53.14
CA ALA A 688 11.93 -17.28 52.49
C ALA A 688 10.49 -16.93 52.07
N TYR A 689 9.71 -17.92 51.61
CA TYR A 689 8.33 -17.69 51.15
C TYR A 689 7.36 -17.34 52.29
N LYS A 690 7.60 -17.87 53.50
CA LYS A 690 6.79 -17.65 54.72
C LYS A 690 6.95 -16.25 55.33
N ILE A 691 7.95 -15.47 54.90
CA ILE A 691 8.15 -14.09 55.36
C ILE A 691 6.93 -13.24 55.00
N ARG A 692 6.45 -12.43 55.95
CA ARG A 692 5.26 -11.58 55.73
C ARG A 692 5.56 -10.44 54.74
N ARG A 693 4.55 -10.06 53.95
CA ARG A 693 4.61 -8.92 53.04
C ARG A 693 5.01 -7.65 53.81
N GLY A 694 6.08 -7.00 53.38
CA GLY A 694 6.62 -5.77 54.00
C GLY A 694 7.71 -6.00 55.04
N ALA A 695 8.02 -7.25 55.41
CA ALA A 695 9.19 -7.57 56.22
C ALA A 695 10.46 -7.72 55.34
N ASN A 696 11.63 -7.49 55.93
CA ASN A 696 12.91 -7.66 55.24
C ASN A 696 13.08 -9.13 54.79
N GLY A 697 13.48 -9.35 53.55
CA GLY A 697 13.57 -10.69 52.93
C GLY A 697 12.27 -11.22 52.31
N TYR A 698 11.19 -10.43 52.22
CA TYR A 698 9.96 -10.84 51.55
C TYR A 698 10.17 -11.14 50.06
N LEU A 699 9.87 -12.38 49.65
CA LEU A 699 9.99 -12.81 48.27
C LEU A 699 8.87 -12.23 47.39
N THR A 700 9.22 -11.21 46.59
CA THR A 700 8.30 -10.54 45.65
C THR A 700 8.08 -11.39 44.38
N VAL A 701 7.06 -11.03 43.59
CA VAL A 701 6.81 -11.66 42.28
C VAL A 701 8.03 -11.50 41.35
N ALA A 702 8.64 -10.32 41.33
CA ALA A 702 9.85 -10.06 40.53
C ALA A 702 11.04 -10.90 40.99
N ALA A 703 11.23 -11.08 42.31
CA ALA A 703 12.28 -11.94 42.84
C ALA A 703 12.04 -13.42 42.48
N LEU A 704 10.79 -13.90 42.53
CA LEU A 704 10.41 -15.23 42.08
C LEU A 704 10.65 -15.43 40.58
N ASP A 705 10.32 -14.44 39.76
CA ASP A 705 10.59 -14.49 38.32
C ASP A 705 12.09 -14.54 38.02
N LEU A 706 12.91 -13.76 38.74
CA LEU A 706 14.37 -13.78 38.62
C LEU A 706 14.98 -15.14 39.01
N GLN A 707 14.45 -15.76 40.07
CA GLN A 707 14.86 -17.10 40.49
C GLN A 707 14.51 -18.17 39.43
N LEU A 708 13.29 -18.11 38.88
CA LEU A 708 12.87 -19.00 37.80
C LEU A 708 13.74 -18.83 36.55
N ASP A 709 14.08 -17.58 36.19
CA ASP A 709 14.94 -17.27 35.04
C ASP A 709 16.37 -17.80 35.24
N TRP A 710 16.92 -17.70 36.45
CA TRP A 710 18.21 -18.32 36.79
C TRP A 710 18.18 -19.84 36.61
N HIS A 711 17.14 -20.51 37.12
CA HIS A 711 16.98 -21.97 37.01
C HIS A 711 16.72 -22.43 35.57
N ILE A 712 16.12 -21.59 34.73
CA ILE A 712 16.01 -21.83 33.28
C ILE A 712 17.38 -21.71 32.59
N LYS A 713 18.18 -20.69 32.95
CA LYS A 713 19.50 -20.44 32.34
C LYS A 713 20.53 -21.49 32.73
N ASN A 714 20.60 -21.85 34.01
CA ASN A 714 21.64 -22.71 34.60
C ASN A 714 21.18 -24.16 34.82
N GLY A 715 19.89 -24.45 34.58
CA GLY A 715 19.36 -25.80 34.68
C GLY A 715 19.84 -26.70 33.55
N LYS A 716 20.31 -27.91 33.88
CA LYS A 716 20.64 -28.91 32.85
C LYS A 716 19.34 -29.31 32.12
N ASN A 717 19.26 -29.03 30.82
CA ASN A 717 18.14 -29.33 29.91
C ASN A 717 17.79 -30.83 29.73
N GLY A 718 18.14 -31.71 30.68
CA GLY A 718 17.91 -33.16 30.61
C GLY A 718 16.81 -33.69 31.54
N SER A 719 16.05 -32.85 32.25
CA SER A 719 15.19 -33.28 33.38
C SER A 719 13.68 -33.38 33.07
N GLY A 720 13.27 -33.15 31.81
CA GLY A 720 11.88 -33.34 31.35
C GLY A 720 10.83 -32.50 32.08
N LEU A 721 11.21 -31.39 32.73
CA LEU A 721 10.27 -30.44 33.33
C LEU A 721 10.37 -29.10 32.58
N GLU A 722 9.33 -28.73 31.83
CA GLU A 722 9.25 -27.40 31.21
C GLU A 722 8.94 -26.34 32.28
N ILE A 723 9.95 -25.57 32.69
CA ILE A 723 9.71 -24.37 33.51
C ILE A 723 9.04 -23.31 32.61
N PRO A 724 7.85 -22.79 32.95
CA PRO A 724 7.15 -21.83 32.09
C PRO A 724 7.96 -20.55 31.86
N LYS A 725 8.25 -20.23 30.59
CA LYS A 725 8.89 -18.97 30.20
C LYS A 725 7.94 -17.80 30.41
N ALA A 726 8.45 -16.65 30.83
CA ALA A 726 7.69 -15.41 30.89
C ALA A 726 7.39 -14.90 29.47
N LYS A 727 6.37 -15.41 28.78
CA LYS A 727 5.86 -14.74 27.57
C LYS A 727 4.83 -13.66 27.95
N SER A 728 5.09 -12.44 27.47
CA SER A 728 4.19 -11.27 27.40
C SER A 728 3.33 -10.99 28.64
N GLY A 729 3.91 -10.28 29.61
CA GLY A 729 3.20 -9.76 30.78
C GLY A 729 2.92 -10.85 31.83
N ALA A 730 2.61 -10.42 33.05
CA ALA A 730 2.58 -11.25 34.26
C ALA A 730 1.67 -12.51 34.24
N LYS A 731 0.94 -12.81 33.15
CA LYS A 731 -0.04 -13.91 33.03
C LYS A 731 0.58 -15.29 32.78
N GLY A 732 1.71 -15.41 32.08
CA GLY A 732 2.26 -16.72 31.67
C GLY A 732 2.75 -17.63 32.80
N ARG A 733 3.10 -17.06 33.97
CA ARG A 733 3.61 -17.80 35.15
C ARG A 733 2.61 -17.89 36.31
N GLY A 734 1.35 -17.49 36.08
CA GLY A 734 0.28 -17.51 37.09
C GLY A 734 0.38 -16.38 38.12
N ASP A 735 -0.03 -16.61 39.35
CA ASP A 735 0.11 -15.69 40.49
C ASP A 735 1.40 -15.94 41.28
N ARG A 736 1.56 -15.32 42.47
CA ARG A 736 2.75 -15.50 43.33
C ARG A 736 2.91 -16.96 43.79
N GLU A 737 1.80 -17.63 44.08
CA GLU A 737 1.81 -19.02 44.57
C GLU A 737 2.13 -20.00 43.44
N SER A 738 1.63 -19.76 42.24
CA SER A 738 1.96 -20.54 41.04
C SER A 738 3.45 -20.48 40.73
N ARG A 739 4.06 -19.29 40.78
CA ARG A 739 5.53 -19.12 40.61
C ARG A 739 6.33 -19.86 41.66
N TYR A 740 5.90 -19.79 42.92
CA TYR A 740 6.53 -20.53 44.00
C TYR A 740 6.47 -22.05 43.76
N ARG A 741 5.31 -22.58 43.34
CA ARG A 741 5.17 -24.02 43.01
C ARG A 741 6.07 -24.45 41.86
N HIS A 742 6.19 -23.64 40.79
CA HIS A 742 7.11 -23.93 39.69
C HIS A 742 8.57 -23.97 40.16
N LEU A 743 8.97 -23.01 41.01
CA LEU A 743 10.33 -22.94 41.53
C LEU A 743 10.63 -24.10 42.49
N GLN A 744 9.67 -24.44 43.36
CA GLN A 744 9.76 -25.59 44.26
C GLN A 744 9.91 -26.91 43.48
N ALA A 745 9.10 -27.12 42.43
CA ALA A 745 9.19 -28.30 41.58
C ALA A 745 10.55 -28.40 40.85
N ALA A 746 11.12 -27.27 40.42
CA ALA A 746 12.44 -27.25 39.82
C ALA A 746 13.54 -27.64 40.83
N ILE A 747 13.51 -27.07 42.04
CA ILE A 747 14.49 -27.35 43.10
C ILE A 747 14.40 -28.78 43.61
N SER A 748 13.21 -29.29 43.92
CA SER A 748 13.04 -30.65 44.46
C SER A 748 13.54 -31.74 43.52
N LYS A 749 13.55 -31.50 42.20
CA LYS A 749 14.15 -32.41 41.22
C LYS A 749 15.68 -32.39 41.23
N TYR A 750 16.31 -31.24 41.47
CA TYR A 750 17.77 -31.18 41.65
C TYR A 750 18.20 -31.93 42.91
N GLU A 751 17.45 -31.80 44.00
CA GLU A 751 17.68 -32.55 45.24
C GLU A 751 17.55 -34.07 44.99
N ALA A 752 16.55 -34.50 44.20
CA ALA A 752 16.39 -35.91 43.82
C ALA A 752 17.51 -36.43 42.89
N ALA A 753 17.96 -35.63 41.93
CA ALA A 753 19.04 -36.00 41.00
C ALA A 753 20.44 -36.01 41.67
N GLY A 754 20.68 -35.10 42.63
CA GLY A 754 21.89 -35.09 43.44
C GLY A 754 22.04 -36.34 44.31
N ASN A 755 20.93 -36.83 44.88
CA ASN A 755 20.92 -38.08 45.64
C ASN A 755 21.21 -39.31 44.76
N LEU A 756 20.74 -39.33 43.50
CA LEU A 756 21.04 -40.39 42.54
C LEU A 756 22.49 -40.37 42.03
N ALA A 757 23.13 -39.19 41.93
CA ALA A 757 24.54 -39.07 41.56
C ALA A 757 25.48 -39.54 42.67
N VAL A 758 25.13 -39.29 43.94
CA VAL A 758 25.86 -39.83 45.11
C VAL A 758 25.74 -41.35 45.18
N GLU A 759 24.62 -41.93 44.74
CA GLU A 759 24.47 -43.38 44.58
C GLU A 759 25.25 -43.96 43.38
N ALA A 760 25.42 -43.19 42.30
CA ALA A 760 26.17 -43.60 41.11
C ALA A 760 27.70 -43.48 41.25
N GLU A 761 28.22 -42.51 42.02
CA GLU A 761 29.66 -42.42 42.36
C GLU A 761 30.14 -43.59 43.25
N HIS A 762 29.23 -44.31 43.91
CA HIS A 762 29.54 -45.58 44.57
C HIS A 762 29.54 -46.80 43.64
N ALA A 763 29.17 -46.65 42.37
CA ALA A 763 28.97 -47.79 41.45
C ALA A 763 29.78 -47.76 40.14
N GLY A 764 30.59 -46.73 39.86
CA GLY A 764 31.24 -46.61 38.54
C GLY A 764 32.62 -45.97 38.56
N ALA A 765 33.64 -46.75 38.94
CA ALA A 765 35.00 -46.52 38.50
C ALA A 765 35.23 -47.24 37.15
N GLU A 766 35.91 -46.54 36.24
CA GLU A 766 36.58 -46.99 35.00
C GLU A 766 36.00 -46.51 33.64
N THR A 767 36.94 -45.98 32.84
CA THR A 767 36.89 -45.55 31.42
C THR A 767 36.19 -44.19 31.16
N GLY A 768 36.82 -43.10 30.72
CA GLY A 768 38.15 -42.87 30.17
C GLY A 768 38.20 -43.03 28.66
N VAL A 769 37.72 -42.06 27.85
CA VAL A 769 38.24 -41.66 26.52
C VAL A 769 37.70 -40.27 26.12
N GLU A 770 38.66 -39.35 25.95
CA GLU A 770 38.84 -38.23 25.00
C GLU A 770 37.70 -37.60 24.18
N SER A 771 37.72 -36.26 24.21
CA SER A 771 37.13 -35.33 23.27
C SER A 771 37.83 -35.34 21.91
N SER A 772 37.07 -35.21 20.83
CA SER A 772 37.56 -34.63 19.58
C SER A 772 36.66 -33.46 19.17
N GLN A 773 37.25 -32.26 19.20
CA GLN A 773 36.82 -31.11 18.42
C GLN A 773 37.02 -31.45 16.94
N GLU A 774 36.03 -31.19 16.09
CA GLU A 774 36.29 -31.01 14.66
C GLU A 774 35.69 -29.68 14.18
N GLU A 775 36.54 -28.99 13.44
CA GLU A 775 36.40 -27.64 12.92
C GLU A 775 35.35 -27.54 11.82
N ILE A 776 34.78 -26.34 11.80
CA ILE A 776 33.91 -25.75 10.79
C ILE A 776 34.65 -25.74 9.44
N ILE A 777 34.02 -26.25 8.40
CA ILE A 777 34.37 -25.95 7.00
C ILE A 777 33.19 -25.19 6.39
N ASP A 778 33.42 -23.90 6.18
CA ASP A 778 32.61 -22.98 5.39
C ASP A 778 32.40 -23.53 3.97
N VAL A 779 31.14 -23.62 3.55
CA VAL A 779 30.78 -23.66 2.14
C VAL A 779 29.65 -22.65 1.93
N ASP A 780 30.04 -21.53 1.30
CA ASP A 780 29.17 -20.48 0.79
C ASP A 780 27.97 -21.04 0.03
N VAL A 781 26.77 -20.84 0.57
CA VAL A 781 25.51 -20.89 -0.17
C VAL A 781 24.73 -19.63 0.16
N GLU A 782 24.60 -18.76 -0.83
CA GLU A 782 23.86 -17.50 -0.78
C GLU A 782 22.44 -17.73 -0.23
N GLY A 783 22.23 -17.31 1.02
CA GLY A 783 20.92 -17.33 1.68
C GLY A 783 19.95 -16.37 0.98
N GLN A 784 18.91 -16.93 0.39
CA GLN A 784 17.69 -16.18 0.08
C GLN A 784 16.93 -16.00 1.40
N ASP A 785 17.10 -14.83 1.99
CA ASP A 785 16.44 -14.39 3.21
C ASP A 785 14.95 -14.11 2.93
N ASP A 786 14.13 -15.17 2.97
CA ASP A 786 12.67 -15.10 2.90
C ASP A 786 12.10 -14.81 4.30
N SER A 787 12.24 -13.55 4.75
CA SER A 787 11.44 -13.03 5.85
C SER A 787 10.06 -12.58 5.32
N GLU A 788 9.05 -13.44 5.47
CA GLU A 788 7.65 -13.18 5.07
C GLU A 788 6.97 -12.05 5.88
N ASP A 789 7.64 -11.46 6.88
CA ASP A 789 7.14 -10.28 7.61
C ASP A 789 7.17 -8.99 6.77
N GLU A 790 7.86 -8.97 5.62
CA GLU A 790 7.78 -7.86 4.64
C GLU A 790 6.71 -8.07 3.56
N PHE A 791 6.01 -9.21 3.52
CA PHE A 791 5.06 -9.52 2.44
C PHE A 791 3.66 -8.93 2.65
N TYR A 792 3.35 -8.41 3.85
CA TYR A 792 2.04 -7.83 4.19
C TYR A 792 2.04 -6.33 4.52
N SER A 793 3.08 -5.61 4.11
CA SER A 793 3.06 -4.13 4.01
C SER A 793 3.32 -3.68 2.58
N ARG A 794 2.51 -4.15 1.62
CA ARG A 794 2.47 -3.68 0.23
C ARG A 794 1.08 -3.79 -0.36
#